data_AF-A0A8T7IUM8-F1
#
_entry.id   AF-A0A8T7IUM8-F1
#
_cell.length_a   1.000
_cell.length_b   1.000
_cell.length_c   1.000
_cell.angle_alpha   90.00
_cell.angle_beta   90.00
_cell.angle_gamma   90.00
#
_symmetry.space_group_name_H-M   'P 1'
#
loop_
_entity.id
_entity.type
_entity.pdbx_description
1 polymer ?
#
loop_
_entity_poly.entity_id
_entity_poly.type
_entity_poly.pdbx_seq_one_letter_code
_entity_poly.pdbx_strand_id
1 'polypeptide(L)'
;MTYGWSITSQPNDSNASLSNSEQVTTSFTPSLSGDYQVRLTVSDGTDSDSDTVTISVTDPVVVNNPPVANAGDDQTIDLGDSVTLDSSASSDVDNDTLTAVWMIKGKPADSAFTLNTELSSTTFTPDAAGTYELSLSVSDGEESDSDTLFIIVNSVNAENTTPVANAGADQTVDLGIAVTLDASGSTDADNDTLTYVWSFRGIPTGSQVTLNNSNTVSSSFTPDIAGLYVLRVVVTDESGAVSGDNVRITVNEVEQEVANIDRWVINNTNTSDYITSGGSAVLENVQVAELRTENSVEYMYVEATGIPDYSVTLTQDDVDTLNSRPKARADFLAQSTTAVAGDTVEFGENIGYDSSDLNCNDTGGDGYWPPGPACPTDQEKQNYFPTEPQDAAEECETGLGAVGLMVNGTSIYNWSDGATWTNDANVDTEWQYLAPVAESYDVDICGGHATTTGDYHHHFYTTCLANLVGDSGDSHSPIYGFAADGYPVYGPYESDGELAVSGWKTRDYGASESEGGCNTEGERTCFLVDQYDISKGVETTAQGPDIGATVTSQSRNDFIADSGFFYEDYYYAQLPATGAQLDQHNGHDNDDGRGYHYHITLELVDGELTPSFPYTVGPNFKGDLPDNTFSRCSGATGGPRP
;
A
#
# COMPACT_ATOMS: atom_id res chain seq x y z
N MET A 1 -39.83 127.85 22.73
CA MET A 1 -40.61 126.67 23.16
C MET A 1 -39.85 125.96 24.27
N THR A 2 -40.55 125.58 25.34
CA THR A 2 -40.02 124.81 26.47
C THR A 2 -40.77 123.49 26.59
N TYR A 3 -40.08 122.43 27.00
CA TYR A 3 -40.63 121.09 27.16
C TYR A 3 -40.58 120.69 28.64
N GLY A 4 -41.55 119.91 29.09
CA GLY A 4 -41.63 119.40 30.46
C GLY A 4 -42.26 118.02 30.48
N TRP A 5 -41.51 117.02 30.93
CA TRP A 5 -41.93 115.64 31.05
C TRP A 5 -42.13 115.26 32.51
N SER A 6 -43.21 114.54 32.79
CA SER A 6 -43.47 114.00 34.13
C SER A 6 -44.10 112.62 34.04
N ILE A 7 -43.72 111.70 34.93
CA ILE A 7 -44.45 110.44 35.11
C ILE A 7 -45.71 110.77 35.93
N THR A 8 -46.88 110.55 35.34
CA THR A 8 -48.17 110.89 35.96
C THR A 8 -48.80 109.69 36.67
N SER A 9 -48.41 108.46 36.32
CA SER A 9 -48.78 107.23 37.02
C SER A 9 -47.72 106.16 36.78
N GLN A 10 -47.45 105.32 37.78
CA GLN A 10 -46.59 104.14 37.64
C GLN A 10 -47.04 103.04 38.61
N PRO A 11 -46.62 101.77 38.42
CA PRO A 11 -46.97 100.68 39.32
C PRO A 11 -46.54 100.99 40.76
N ASN A 12 -47.32 100.56 41.75
CA ASN A 12 -46.98 100.74 43.16
C ASN A 12 -45.57 100.17 43.44
N ASP A 13 -44.78 100.90 44.24
CA ASP A 13 -43.38 100.58 44.57
C ASP A 13 -42.38 100.66 43.41
N SER A 14 -42.82 101.08 42.22
CA SER A 14 -41.89 101.45 41.16
C SER A 14 -41.08 102.68 41.56
N ASN A 15 -39.76 102.62 41.35
CA ASN A 15 -38.83 103.73 41.59
C ASN A 15 -38.33 104.35 40.28
N ALA A 16 -39.05 104.12 39.17
CA ALA A 16 -38.73 104.73 37.88
C ALA A 16 -38.71 106.27 37.98
N SER A 17 -37.71 106.87 37.33
CA SER A 17 -37.55 108.32 37.25
C SER A 17 -37.07 108.73 35.86
N LEU A 18 -37.47 109.92 35.43
CA LEU A 18 -37.07 110.48 34.13
C LEU A 18 -35.67 111.07 34.21
N SER A 19 -34.85 110.82 33.19
CA SER A 19 -33.46 111.26 33.15
C SER A 19 -33.29 112.74 32.74
N ASN A 20 -34.10 113.27 31.81
CA ASN A 20 -33.96 114.61 31.24
C ASN A 20 -35.33 115.29 30.99
N SER A 21 -36.05 115.65 32.05
CA SER A 21 -37.45 116.05 31.95
C SER A 21 -37.74 117.37 31.22
N GLU A 22 -36.77 118.24 30.98
CA GLU A 22 -37.02 119.55 30.32
C GLU A 22 -36.56 119.60 28.85
N GLN A 23 -36.07 118.47 28.32
CA GLN A 23 -35.59 118.37 26.94
C GLN A 23 -36.70 117.90 26.00
N VAL A 24 -36.46 118.06 24.70
CA VAL A 24 -37.39 117.61 23.65
C VAL A 24 -37.65 116.09 23.75
N THR A 25 -36.69 115.33 24.25
CA THR A 25 -36.81 113.89 24.52
C THR A 25 -36.42 113.57 25.96
N THR A 26 -37.06 112.54 26.51
CA THR A 26 -36.74 111.99 27.84
C THR A 26 -36.69 110.46 27.77
N SER A 27 -36.15 109.82 28.81
CA SER A 27 -36.16 108.37 28.97
C SER A 27 -36.28 107.98 30.44
N PHE A 28 -36.79 106.77 30.68
CA PHE A 28 -36.71 106.08 31.97
C PHE A 28 -36.58 104.57 31.73
N THR A 29 -36.11 103.85 32.74
CA THR A 29 -36.12 102.39 32.77
C THR A 29 -37.22 101.94 33.72
N PRO A 30 -38.23 101.17 33.25
CA PRO A 30 -39.23 100.57 34.13
C PRO A 30 -38.55 99.65 35.15
N SER A 31 -38.90 99.75 36.43
CA SER A 31 -38.31 98.93 37.50
C SER A 31 -39.14 97.69 37.85
N LEU A 32 -40.39 97.63 37.38
CA LEU A 32 -41.37 96.57 37.63
C LEU A 32 -42.28 96.41 36.42
N SER A 33 -42.83 95.20 36.22
CA SER A 33 -43.93 94.95 35.28
C SER A 33 -45.20 95.69 35.73
N GLY A 34 -46.01 96.14 34.75
CA GLY A 34 -47.16 97.01 34.92
C GLY A 34 -47.14 98.24 34.02
N ASP A 35 -48.16 99.09 34.15
CA ASP A 35 -48.37 100.26 33.29
C ASP A 35 -47.77 101.55 33.88
N TYR A 36 -47.02 102.28 33.05
CA TYR A 36 -46.44 103.59 33.32
C TYR A 36 -47.08 104.64 32.42
N GLN A 37 -47.57 105.74 32.97
CA GLN A 37 -48.06 106.89 32.19
C GLN A 37 -47.09 108.05 32.29
N VAL A 38 -46.59 108.52 31.14
CA VAL A 38 -45.65 109.64 31.03
C VAL A 38 -46.27 110.75 30.20
N ARG A 39 -46.31 111.95 30.76
CA ARG A 39 -46.86 113.14 30.11
C ARG A 39 -45.75 114.05 29.61
N LEU A 40 -45.87 114.52 28.37
CA LEU A 40 -45.15 115.66 27.82
C LEU A 40 -46.04 116.90 27.88
N THR A 41 -45.48 118.03 28.30
CA THR A 41 -46.07 119.36 28.17
C THR A 41 -45.13 120.25 27.36
N VAL A 42 -45.64 120.96 26.36
CA VAL A 42 -44.86 121.89 25.53
C VAL A 42 -45.51 123.27 25.60
N SER A 43 -44.71 124.32 25.78
CA SER A 43 -45.18 125.72 25.81
C SER A 43 -44.34 126.62 24.91
N ASP A 44 -44.97 127.62 24.29
CA ASP A 44 -44.27 128.65 23.52
C ASP A 44 -43.91 129.90 24.33
N GLY A 45 -44.25 129.92 25.63
CA GLY A 45 -44.10 131.07 26.52
C GLY A 45 -45.39 131.87 26.71
N THR A 46 -46.46 131.53 25.98
CA THR A 46 -47.80 132.13 26.09
C THR A 46 -48.88 131.08 26.32
N ASP A 47 -48.89 130.01 25.52
CA ASP A 47 -49.82 128.88 25.65
C ASP A 47 -49.05 127.57 25.88
N SER A 48 -49.73 126.54 26.40
CA SER A 48 -49.15 125.21 26.58
C SER A 48 -50.16 124.11 26.25
N ASP A 49 -49.68 123.01 25.67
CA ASP A 49 -50.45 121.79 25.42
C ASP A 49 -49.71 120.56 25.97
N SER A 50 -50.44 119.49 26.30
CA SER A 50 -49.85 118.27 26.87
C SER A 50 -50.47 116.99 26.34
N ASP A 51 -49.63 115.97 26.13
CA ASP A 51 -50.05 114.62 25.73
C ASP A 51 -49.45 113.57 26.68
N THR A 52 -50.15 112.46 26.90
CA THR A 52 -49.74 111.39 27.82
C THR A 52 -49.69 110.04 27.10
N VAL A 53 -48.55 109.36 27.20
CA VAL A 53 -48.37 107.99 26.71
C VAL A 53 -48.41 106.99 27.85
N THR A 54 -49.07 105.85 27.63
CA THR A 54 -49.03 104.69 28.54
C THR A 54 -48.08 103.63 27.98
N ILE A 55 -47.19 103.11 28.82
CA ILE A 55 -46.24 102.04 28.52
C ILE A 55 -46.53 100.85 29.44
N SER A 56 -46.90 99.71 28.87
CA SER A 56 -47.16 98.46 29.60
C SER A 56 -45.95 97.52 29.56
N VAL A 57 -45.53 96.99 30.71
CA VAL A 57 -44.38 96.08 30.84
C VAL A 57 -44.83 94.73 31.44
N THR A 58 -44.40 93.59 30.88
CA THR A 58 -44.78 92.23 31.35
C THR A 58 -43.54 91.34 31.58
N ASP A 59 -43.68 90.32 32.42
CA ASP A 59 -42.62 89.31 32.67
C ASP A 59 -42.49 88.32 31.49
N PRO A 60 -41.29 87.74 31.21
CA PRO A 60 -41.09 86.80 30.10
C PRO A 60 -41.58 85.37 30.42
N VAL A 61 -42.13 84.67 29.41
CA VAL A 61 -42.52 83.24 29.45
C VAL A 61 -41.40 82.38 28.87
N VAL A 62 -41.03 81.27 29.54
CA VAL A 62 -40.12 80.23 29.02
C VAL A 62 -40.92 79.10 28.36
N VAL A 63 -40.45 78.60 27.21
CA VAL A 63 -41.07 77.53 26.39
C VAL A 63 -40.08 76.37 26.33
N ASN A 64 -40.52 75.12 26.58
CA ASN A 64 -39.68 73.92 26.50
C ASN A 64 -39.33 73.57 25.05
N ASN A 65 -38.12 73.10 24.82
CA ASN A 65 -37.65 72.54 23.55
C ASN A 65 -37.35 71.05 23.70
N PRO A 66 -37.72 70.19 22.72
CA PRO A 66 -37.45 68.76 22.81
C PRO A 66 -35.94 68.48 22.77
N PRO A 67 -35.48 67.36 23.37
CA PRO A 67 -34.09 66.94 23.33
C PRO A 67 -33.69 66.48 21.92
N VAL A 68 -32.38 66.35 21.69
CA VAL A 68 -31.81 65.76 20.46
C VAL A 68 -31.08 64.48 20.83
N ALA A 69 -31.58 63.34 20.33
CA ALA A 69 -30.95 62.04 20.53
C ALA A 69 -29.75 61.87 19.57
N ASN A 70 -28.67 61.28 20.07
CA ASN A 70 -27.49 60.94 19.26
C ASN A 70 -26.97 59.56 19.68
N ALA A 71 -27.16 58.58 18.80
CA ALA A 71 -26.75 57.18 18.99
C ALA A 71 -25.30 56.91 18.54
N GLY A 72 -24.61 57.91 17.99
CA GLY A 72 -23.29 57.79 17.36
C GLY A 72 -23.36 57.44 15.88
N ASP A 73 -22.20 57.42 15.22
CA ASP A 73 -22.08 57.05 13.81
C ASP A 73 -22.27 55.53 13.61
N ASP A 74 -22.87 55.15 12.49
CA ASP A 74 -22.96 53.75 12.03
C ASP A 74 -21.58 53.09 11.97
N GLN A 75 -21.52 51.81 12.37
CA GLN A 75 -20.26 51.08 12.51
C GLN A 75 -20.18 49.90 11.53
N THR A 76 -18.99 49.66 11.00
CA THR A 76 -18.64 48.43 10.28
C THR A 76 -17.45 47.80 10.98
N ILE A 77 -17.61 46.58 11.47
CA ILE A 77 -16.62 45.86 12.27
C ILE A 77 -16.55 44.39 11.83
N ASP A 78 -15.54 43.66 12.29
CA ASP A 78 -15.42 42.22 12.05
C ASP A 78 -15.95 41.42 13.25
N LEU A 79 -16.47 40.22 13.00
CA LEU A 79 -17.01 39.34 14.05
C LEU A 79 -15.94 39.04 15.12
N GLY A 80 -16.24 39.36 16.38
CA GLY A 80 -15.31 39.24 17.51
C GLY A 80 -14.85 40.58 18.09
N ASP A 81 -14.99 41.68 17.35
CA ASP A 81 -14.74 43.03 17.86
C ASP A 81 -15.84 43.47 18.84
N SER A 82 -15.47 44.27 19.85
CA SER A 82 -16.43 44.83 20.80
C SER A 82 -16.97 46.18 20.33
N VAL A 83 -18.28 46.36 20.39
CA VAL A 83 -18.99 47.61 20.16
C VAL A 83 -19.34 48.28 21.49
N THR A 84 -19.23 49.61 21.54
CA THR A 84 -19.70 50.44 22.65
C THR A 84 -20.91 51.26 22.21
N LEU A 85 -21.98 51.19 22.98
CA LEU A 85 -23.15 52.07 22.87
C LEU A 85 -23.02 53.15 23.94
N ASP A 86 -23.19 54.41 23.57
CA ASP A 86 -23.07 55.56 24.48
C ASP A 86 -24.04 56.67 24.05
N SER A 87 -24.92 57.10 24.97
CA SER A 87 -25.88 58.18 24.74
C SER A 87 -25.38 59.56 25.17
N SER A 88 -24.15 59.67 25.67
CA SER A 88 -23.58 60.91 26.23
C SER A 88 -23.49 62.09 25.26
N ALA A 89 -23.57 61.84 23.95
CA ALA A 89 -23.59 62.87 22.91
C ALA A 89 -24.97 63.49 22.67
N SER A 90 -26.03 62.98 23.31
CA SER A 90 -27.37 63.57 23.26
C SER A 90 -27.45 64.87 24.06
N SER A 91 -28.27 65.81 23.63
CA SER A 91 -28.26 67.18 24.18
C SER A 91 -29.64 67.81 24.28
N ASP A 92 -29.78 68.75 25.20
CA ASP A 92 -30.97 69.57 25.39
C ASP A 92 -30.60 71.05 25.46
N VAL A 93 -31.34 71.92 24.76
CA VAL A 93 -31.00 73.34 24.66
C VAL A 93 -31.40 74.13 25.91
N ASP A 94 -32.40 73.66 26.65
CA ASP A 94 -32.85 74.19 27.92
C ASP A 94 -31.98 73.67 29.10
N ASN A 95 -31.13 72.67 28.81
CA ASN A 95 -30.27 71.92 29.73
C ASN A 95 -31.07 71.10 30.75
N ASP A 96 -32.21 70.58 30.33
CA ASP A 96 -32.98 69.64 31.13
C ASP A 96 -32.25 68.30 31.29
N THR A 97 -32.61 67.56 32.33
CA THR A 97 -31.95 66.28 32.65
C THR A 97 -32.48 65.17 31.76
N LEU A 98 -31.58 64.51 31.03
CA LEU A 98 -31.96 63.50 30.04
C LEU A 98 -31.98 62.07 30.61
N THR A 99 -32.98 61.31 30.17
CA THR A 99 -33.08 59.86 30.35
C THR A 99 -32.96 59.17 29.00
N ALA A 100 -32.20 58.07 28.93
CA ALA A 100 -31.84 57.39 27.68
C ALA A 100 -32.17 55.90 27.77
N VAL A 101 -32.82 55.37 26.73
CA VAL A 101 -33.20 53.95 26.62
C VAL A 101 -32.82 53.42 25.25
N TRP A 102 -32.13 52.27 25.21
CA TRP A 102 -31.77 51.57 23.97
C TRP A 102 -32.77 50.46 23.64
N MET A 103 -32.99 50.21 22.35
CA MET A 103 -33.87 49.14 21.86
C MET A 103 -33.26 48.41 20.66
N ILE A 104 -33.35 47.08 20.66
CA ILE A 104 -32.99 46.25 19.50
C ILE A 104 -34.17 46.26 18.52
N LYS A 105 -33.97 46.81 17.31
CA LYS A 105 -34.96 46.81 16.22
C LYS A 105 -34.77 45.63 15.27
N GLY A 106 -33.52 45.23 15.03
CA GLY A 106 -33.15 44.12 14.17
C GLY A 106 -31.81 43.51 14.55
N LYS A 107 -31.64 42.21 14.29
CA LYS A 107 -30.37 41.48 14.44
C LYS A 107 -30.37 40.24 13.53
N PRO A 108 -29.20 39.63 13.25
CA PRO A 108 -29.13 38.36 12.51
C PRO A 108 -29.99 37.24 13.15
N ALA A 109 -30.48 36.32 12.32
CA ALA A 109 -31.45 35.29 12.73
C ALA A 109 -30.85 34.26 13.70
N ASP A 110 -29.56 34.01 13.57
CA ASP A 110 -28.71 33.10 14.35
C ASP A 110 -28.07 33.76 15.57
N SER A 111 -28.12 35.09 15.70
CA SER A 111 -27.63 35.81 16.87
C SER A 111 -28.48 35.54 18.12
N ALA A 112 -27.85 35.33 19.27
CA ALA A 112 -28.46 35.24 20.59
C ALA A 112 -28.33 36.55 21.41
N PHE A 113 -27.86 37.63 20.79
CA PHE A 113 -27.59 38.92 21.44
C PHE A 113 -28.80 39.47 22.22
N THR A 114 -28.54 39.93 23.45
CA THR A 114 -29.47 40.64 24.33
C THR A 114 -28.81 41.90 24.90
N LEU A 115 -29.60 42.94 25.15
CA LEU A 115 -29.11 44.24 25.61
C LEU A 115 -29.84 44.65 26.89
N ASN A 116 -29.10 45.22 27.86
CA ASN A 116 -29.70 45.95 28.97
C ASN A 116 -30.04 47.37 28.52
N THR A 117 -31.33 47.68 28.43
CA THR A 117 -31.85 48.88 27.76
C THR A 117 -31.73 50.16 28.58
N GLU A 118 -31.47 50.06 29.88
CA GLU A 118 -31.52 51.20 30.83
C GLU A 118 -30.15 51.83 31.14
N LEU A 119 -29.08 51.33 30.50
CA LEU A 119 -27.73 51.88 30.70
C LEU A 119 -27.45 52.97 29.67
N SER A 120 -26.95 54.11 30.13
CA SER A 120 -26.51 55.21 29.27
C SER A 120 -25.25 54.87 28.48
N SER A 121 -24.45 53.90 28.94
CA SER A 121 -23.35 53.33 28.19
C SER A 121 -23.14 51.84 28.50
N THR A 122 -22.94 51.03 27.47
CA THR A 122 -22.65 49.59 27.61
C THR A 122 -21.85 49.07 26.40
N THR A 123 -21.10 47.99 26.61
CA THR A 123 -20.36 47.31 25.54
C THR A 123 -20.94 45.93 25.26
N PHE A 124 -20.87 45.48 24.01
CA PHE A 124 -21.17 44.10 23.64
C PHE A 124 -20.27 43.63 22.49
N THR A 125 -20.13 42.31 22.35
CA THR A 125 -19.45 41.68 21.22
C THR A 125 -20.50 40.94 20.40
N PRO A 126 -20.69 41.26 19.11
CA PRO A 126 -21.61 40.53 18.25
C PRO A 126 -21.24 39.04 18.16
N ASP A 127 -22.25 38.19 18.11
CA ASP A 127 -22.12 36.73 18.12
C ASP A 127 -22.47 36.08 16.77
N ALA A 128 -22.92 36.87 15.79
CA ALA A 128 -23.16 36.44 14.42
C ALA A 128 -22.83 37.56 13.43
N ALA A 129 -22.42 37.18 12.22
CA ALA A 129 -22.22 38.14 11.14
C ALA A 129 -23.56 38.65 10.59
N GLY A 130 -23.58 39.90 10.10
CA GLY A 130 -24.77 40.55 9.56
C GLY A 130 -25.05 41.90 10.25
N THR A 131 -26.25 42.44 10.02
CA THR A 131 -26.61 43.78 10.47
C THR A 131 -27.39 43.74 11.78
N TYR A 132 -26.90 44.47 12.78
CA TYR A 132 -27.63 44.80 14.01
C TYR A 132 -28.16 46.22 13.88
N GLU A 133 -29.46 46.41 14.11
CA GLU A 133 -30.15 47.69 14.08
C GLU A 133 -30.64 48.02 15.49
N LEU A 134 -30.08 49.09 16.06
CA LEU A 134 -30.36 49.55 17.42
C LEU A 134 -30.96 50.95 17.35
N SER A 135 -31.83 51.30 18.29
CA SER A 135 -32.42 52.64 18.38
C SER A 135 -32.28 53.18 19.81
N LEU A 136 -31.77 54.40 19.92
CA LEU A 136 -31.68 55.17 21.15
C LEU A 136 -32.89 56.12 21.23
N SER A 137 -33.58 56.15 22.36
CA SER A 137 -34.61 57.15 22.68
C SER A 137 -34.16 57.97 23.88
N VAL A 138 -34.28 59.29 23.80
CA VAL A 138 -33.88 60.24 24.85
C VAL A 138 -35.05 61.15 25.23
N SER A 139 -35.29 61.37 26.52
CA SER A 139 -36.38 62.22 27.03
C SER A 139 -35.91 63.16 28.15
N ASP A 140 -36.40 64.40 28.12
CA ASP A 140 -36.20 65.46 29.13
C ASP A 140 -37.25 65.40 30.27
N GLY A 141 -38.22 64.48 30.17
CA GLY A 141 -39.34 64.34 31.12
C GLY A 141 -40.68 64.90 30.62
N GLU A 142 -40.68 65.70 29.57
CA GLU A 142 -41.87 66.29 28.94
C GLU A 142 -42.01 65.88 27.45
N GLU A 143 -40.91 65.91 26.69
CA GLU A 143 -40.80 65.45 25.31
C GLU A 143 -39.65 64.44 25.11
N SER A 144 -39.56 63.85 23.90
CA SER A 144 -38.55 62.83 23.59
C SER A 144 -38.16 62.82 22.12
N ASP A 145 -36.93 62.43 21.84
CA ASP A 145 -36.41 62.22 20.49
C ASP A 145 -35.72 60.84 20.37
N SER A 146 -35.50 60.36 19.14
CA SER A 146 -34.88 59.05 18.89
C SER A 146 -33.94 59.05 17.70
N ASP A 147 -32.86 58.27 17.81
CA ASP A 147 -31.85 58.06 16.77
C ASP A 147 -31.59 56.56 16.54
N THR A 148 -31.19 56.18 15.33
CA THR A 148 -30.99 54.78 14.93
C THR A 148 -29.54 54.54 14.53
N LEU A 149 -28.95 53.46 15.06
CA LEU A 149 -27.58 53.02 14.82
C LEU A 149 -27.57 51.66 14.11
N PHE A 150 -26.86 51.59 12.99
CA PHE A 150 -26.56 50.34 12.29
C PHE A 150 -25.14 49.88 12.58
N ILE A 151 -25.01 48.60 12.93
CA ILE A 151 -23.73 47.91 13.08
C ILE A 151 -23.68 46.78 12.06
N ILE A 152 -22.82 46.91 11.06
CA ILE A 152 -22.58 45.89 10.05
C ILE A 152 -21.39 45.05 10.51
N VAL A 153 -21.65 43.79 10.83
CA VAL A 153 -20.64 42.84 11.27
C VAL A 153 -20.26 41.97 10.10
N ASN A 154 -19.04 42.14 9.57
CA ASN A 154 -18.52 41.27 8.55
C ASN A 154 -18.19 39.90 9.13
N SER A 155 -18.44 38.85 8.37
CA SER A 155 -17.91 37.53 8.70
C SER A 155 -16.40 37.58 8.58
N VAL A 156 -15.68 37.32 9.67
CA VAL A 156 -14.31 36.80 9.56
C VAL A 156 -14.46 35.33 9.21
N ASN A 157 -14.41 35.02 7.91
CA ASN A 157 -13.63 33.84 7.58
C ASN A 157 -12.23 34.18 8.07
N ALA A 158 -11.70 33.42 9.02
CA ALA A 158 -10.25 33.37 9.19
C ALA A 158 -9.65 33.30 7.77
N GLU A 159 -8.53 33.99 7.51
CA GLU A 159 -7.88 33.81 6.21
C GLU A 159 -7.58 32.31 6.05
N ASN A 160 -8.45 31.61 5.32
CA ASN A 160 -8.35 30.18 5.12
C ASN A 160 -7.06 29.96 4.34
N THR A 161 -6.09 29.37 5.00
CA THR A 161 -4.80 29.11 4.40
C THR A 161 -4.99 27.92 3.47
N THR A 162 -4.80 28.13 2.17
CA THR A 162 -4.94 27.03 1.20
C THR A 162 -4.05 25.85 1.61
N PRO A 163 -4.54 24.60 1.54
CA PRO A 163 -3.76 23.43 1.94
C PRO A 163 -2.51 23.26 1.09
N VAL A 164 -1.54 22.51 1.60
CA VAL A 164 -0.34 22.10 0.88
C VAL A 164 -0.50 20.63 0.50
N ALA A 165 -0.78 20.38 -0.78
CA ALA A 165 -0.83 19.04 -1.34
C ALA A 165 0.59 18.46 -1.45
N ASN A 166 0.73 17.17 -1.16
CA ASN A 166 1.96 16.40 -1.34
C ASN A 166 1.59 15.06 -1.99
N ALA A 167 2.07 14.81 -3.20
CA ALA A 167 1.77 13.60 -3.96
C ALA A 167 2.74 12.43 -3.68
N GLY A 168 3.70 12.62 -2.77
CA GLY A 168 4.79 11.68 -2.52
C GLY A 168 5.99 11.91 -3.45
N ALA A 169 7.02 11.06 -3.31
CA ALA A 169 8.19 11.12 -4.18
C ALA A 169 7.89 10.51 -5.55
N ASP A 170 8.58 11.02 -6.59
CA ASP A 170 8.60 10.39 -7.91
C ASP A 170 9.08 8.93 -7.78
N GLN A 171 8.44 8.01 -8.50
CA GLN A 171 8.71 6.57 -8.44
C GLN A 171 9.26 6.06 -9.76
N THR A 172 10.05 5.00 -9.70
CA THR A 172 10.44 4.20 -10.85
C THR A 172 10.04 2.77 -10.56
N VAL A 173 9.25 2.18 -11.45
CA VAL A 173 8.74 0.80 -11.33
C VAL A 173 8.84 0.12 -12.69
N ASP A 174 8.70 -1.18 -12.72
CA ASP A 174 8.63 -1.93 -13.97
C ASP A 174 7.17 -2.13 -14.40
N LEU A 175 6.95 -2.34 -15.71
CA LEU A 175 5.62 -2.55 -16.28
C LEU A 175 4.90 -3.72 -15.59
N GLY A 176 3.61 -3.55 -15.25
CA GLY A 176 2.83 -4.55 -14.53
C GLY A 176 2.93 -4.50 -13.00
N ILE A 177 3.89 -3.76 -12.43
CA ILE A 177 3.98 -3.58 -10.98
C ILE A 177 2.94 -2.58 -10.48
N ALA A 178 2.14 -2.96 -9.48
CA ALA A 178 1.18 -2.07 -8.84
C ALA A 178 1.88 -0.86 -8.18
N VAL A 179 1.52 0.35 -8.62
CA VAL A 179 2.02 1.61 -8.08
C VAL A 179 1.10 2.06 -6.97
N THR A 180 1.66 2.29 -5.78
CA THR A 180 0.93 2.89 -4.65
C THR A 180 1.31 4.36 -4.52
N LEU A 181 0.29 5.20 -4.38
CA LEU A 181 0.39 6.66 -4.22
C LEU A 181 -0.06 7.00 -2.81
N ASP A 182 0.67 7.91 -2.15
CA ASP A 182 0.38 8.33 -0.79
C ASP A 182 0.45 9.86 -0.65
N ALA A 183 -0.71 10.46 -0.34
CA ALA A 183 -0.83 11.88 -0.06
C ALA A 183 -0.90 12.22 1.44
N SER A 184 -0.58 11.26 2.33
CA SER A 184 -0.60 11.44 3.79
C SER A 184 0.32 12.58 4.28
N GLY A 185 1.32 12.95 3.49
CA GLY A 185 2.18 14.11 3.73
C GLY A 185 1.56 15.47 3.40
N SER A 186 0.29 15.53 2.97
CA SER A 186 -0.44 16.78 2.75
C SER A 186 -0.80 17.45 4.07
N THR A 187 -0.79 18.78 4.12
CA THR A 187 -0.98 19.53 5.37
C THR A 187 -1.89 20.73 5.17
N ASP A 188 -2.52 21.15 6.27
CA ASP A 188 -3.31 22.35 6.36
C ASP A 188 -2.87 23.16 7.58
N ALA A 189 -2.67 24.47 7.41
CA ALA A 189 -2.15 25.31 8.50
C ALA A 189 -3.20 25.62 9.57
N ASP A 190 -4.47 25.57 9.19
CA ASP A 190 -5.63 25.80 10.04
C ASP A 190 -6.14 24.49 10.69
N ASN A 191 -5.58 23.35 10.27
CA ASN A 191 -5.95 21.97 10.63
C ASN A 191 -7.36 21.57 10.15
N ASP A 192 -7.76 22.13 9.01
CA ASP A 192 -9.01 21.76 8.35
C ASP A 192 -8.99 20.31 7.86
N THR A 193 -10.18 19.71 7.76
CA THR A 193 -10.29 18.35 7.23
C THR A 193 -10.03 18.34 5.72
N LEU A 194 -9.13 17.46 5.27
CA LEU A 194 -8.72 17.38 3.87
C LEU A 194 -9.43 16.25 3.11
N THR A 195 -9.83 16.55 1.88
CA THR A 195 -10.36 15.58 0.90
C THR A 195 -9.45 15.48 -0.32
N TYR A 196 -9.39 14.30 -0.94
CA TYR A 196 -8.38 13.96 -1.95
C TYR A 196 -9.03 13.52 -3.25
N VAL A 197 -8.47 13.95 -4.38
CA VAL A 197 -8.84 13.45 -5.71
C VAL A 197 -7.59 13.27 -6.57
N TRP A 198 -7.32 12.01 -6.95
CA TRP A 198 -6.25 11.62 -7.85
C TRP A 198 -6.74 11.57 -9.30
N SER A 199 -5.88 12.01 -10.22
CA SER A 199 -6.15 11.95 -11.66
C SER A 199 -4.87 11.84 -12.47
N PHE A 200 -4.94 11.16 -13.61
CA PHE A 200 -3.87 11.18 -14.60
C PHE A 200 -3.82 12.55 -15.30
N ARG A 201 -2.62 13.14 -15.38
CA ARG A 201 -2.30 14.31 -16.20
C ARG A 201 -1.62 13.93 -17.51
N GLY A 202 -0.92 12.80 -17.53
CA GLY A 202 -0.35 12.19 -18.71
C GLY A 202 -0.20 10.70 -18.51
N ILE A 203 -0.56 9.93 -19.53
CA ILE A 203 -0.31 8.50 -19.63
C ILE A 203 0.36 8.22 -20.98
N PRO A 204 1.14 7.13 -21.11
CA PRO A 204 1.69 6.69 -22.39
C PRO A 204 0.61 6.53 -23.47
N THR A 205 0.98 6.74 -24.74
CA THR A 205 0.02 6.62 -25.85
C THR A 205 -0.45 5.18 -25.99
N GLY A 206 -1.77 4.97 -25.95
CA GLY A 206 -2.38 3.63 -26.05
C GLY A 206 -2.77 3.01 -24.72
N SER A 207 -2.31 3.58 -23.59
CA SER A 207 -2.63 3.11 -22.24
C SER A 207 -4.12 3.31 -21.94
N GLN A 208 -4.73 2.32 -21.27
CA GLN A 208 -6.13 2.26 -20.84
C GLN A 208 -6.26 2.14 -19.31
N VAL A 209 -5.18 2.40 -18.58
CA VAL A 209 -5.12 2.23 -17.13
C VAL A 209 -6.15 3.10 -16.39
N THR A 210 -6.67 2.58 -15.27
CA THR A 210 -7.56 3.31 -14.36
C THR A 210 -7.01 3.35 -12.94
N LEU A 211 -7.42 4.33 -12.16
CA LEU A 211 -7.02 4.47 -10.75
C LEU A 211 -7.99 3.73 -9.83
N ASN A 212 -7.44 2.97 -8.90
CA ASN A 212 -8.13 2.42 -7.75
C ASN A 212 -8.12 3.44 -6.60
N ASN A 213 -9.25 3.57 -5.89
CA ASN A 213 -9.40 4.43 -4.71
C ASN A 213 -9.01 5.90 -4.96
N SER A 214 -9.36 6.44 -6.13
CA SER A 214 -8.94 7.78 -6.59
C SER A 214 -9.45 8.94 -5.74
N ASN A 215 -10.34 8.71 -4.78
CA ASN A 215 -10.90 9.73 -3.88
C ASN A 215 -10.45 9.56 -2.41
N THR A 216 -9.37 8.82 -2.16
CA THR A 216 -8.84 8.59 -0.81
C THR A 216 -7.39 9.08 -0.67
N VAL A 217 -6.87 9.11 0.55
CA VAL A 217 -5.50 9.58 0.85
C VAL A 217 -4.43 8.73 0.15
N SER A 218 -4.71 7.43 -0.07
CA SER A 218 -3.85 6.53 -0.82
C SER A 218 -4.59 5.94 -2.02
N SER A 219 -3.99 6.04 -3.20
CA SER A 219 -4.56 5.53 -4.46
C SER A 219 -3.56 4.58 -5.10
N SER A 220 -4.01 3.71 -5.99
CA SER A 220 -3.11 2.81 -6.72
C SER A 220 -3.55 2.61 -8.16
N PHE A 221 -2.62 2.17 -8.99
CA PHE A 221 -2.90 1.69 -10.34
C PHE A 221 -1.81 0.71 -10.77
N THR A 222 -2.11 -0.14 -11.75
CA THR A 222 -1.12 -1.01 -12.37
C THR A 222 -0.87 -0.51 -13.79
N PRO A 223 0.35 -0.05 -14.12
CA PRO A 223 0.65 0.46 -15.45
C PRO A 223 0.57 -0.68 -16.49
N ASP A 224 -0.01 -0.37 -17.64
CA ASP A 224 -0.30 -1.29 -18.74
C ASP A 224 0.58 -1.03 -19.98
N ILE A 225 1.33 0.07 -20.00
CA ILE A 225 2.31 0.40 -21.05
C ILE A 225 3.52 1.06 -20.40
N ALA A 226 4.73 0.73 -20.84
CA ALA A 226 5.92 1.41 -20.36
C ALA A 226 5.95 2.91 -20.73
N GLY A 227 6.69 3.67 -19.93
CA GLY A 227 6.92 5.09 -20.14
C GLY A 227 6.48 5.94 -18.95
N LEU A 228 6.32 7.23 -19.21
CA LEU A 228 6.07 8.20 -18.15
C LEU A 228 4.57 8.37 -17.88
N TYR A 229 4.15 8.03 -16.67
CA TYR A 229 2.86 8.42 -16.11
C TYR A 229 3.04 9.65 -15.22
N VAL A 230 2.18 10.64 -15.39
CA VAL A 230 2.15 11.84 -14.54
C VAL A 230 0.80 11.89 -13.87
N LEU A 231 0.78 11.78 -12.55
CA LEU A 231 -0.43 11.86 -11.75
C LEU A 231 -0.47 13.15 -10.98
N ARG A 232 -1.67 13.58 -10.64
CA ARG A 232 -1.92 14.73 -9.78
C ARG A 232 -2.91 14.38 -8.69
N VAL A 233 -2.55 14.68 -7.46
CA VAL A 233 -3.51 14.77 -6.34
C VAL A 233 -4.02 16.20 -6.23
N VAL A 234 -5.32 16.35 -6.03
CA VAL A 234 -5.95 17.60 -5.63
C VAL A 234 -6.47 17.43 -4.22
N VAL A 235 -6.07 18.35 -3.35
CA VAL A 235 -6.46 18.39 -1.94
C VAL A 235 -7.37 19.58 -1.73
N THR A 236 -8.53 19.36 -1.10
CA THR A 236 -9.53 20.40 -0.82
C THR A 236 -9.82 20.43 0.68
N ASP A 237 -9.74 21.61 1.29
CA ASP A 237 -10.12 21.84 2.69
C ASP A 237 -11.65 21.95 2.87
N GLU A 238 -12.12 22.09 4.11
CA GLU A 238 -13.55 22.20 4.42
C GLU A 238 -14.18 23.52 3.96
N SER A 239 -13.34 24.55 3.79
CA SER A 239 -13.71 25.86 3.27
C SER A 239 -13.82 25.88 1.73
N GLY A 240 -13.36 24.82 1.06
CA GLY A 240 -13.40 24.63 -0.38
C GLY A 240 -12.18 25.19 -1.13
N ALA A 241 -11.11 25.62 -0.45
CA ALA A 241 -9.87 25.99 -1.12
C ALA A 241 -9.10 24.73 -1.55
N VAL A 242 -8.40 24.84 -2.68
CA VAL A 242 -7.80 23.69 -3.36
C VAL A 242 -6.32 23.89 -3.64
N SER A 243 -5.56 22.81 -3.47
CA SER A 243 -4.16 22.73 -3.86
C SER A 243 -3.93 21.43 -4.61
N GLY A 244 -2.83 21.33 -5.35
CA GLY A 244 -2.51 20.05 -5.98
C GLY A 244 -1.07 19.92 -6.39
N ASP A 245 -0.59 18.70 -6.28
CA ASP A 245 0.81 18.32 -6.49
C ASP A 245 0.89 17.16 -7.47
N ASN A 246 2.00 17.08 -8.20
CA ASN A 246 2.21 16.06 -9.22
C ASN A 246 3.29 15.08 -8.77
N VAL A 247 3.07 13.80 -9.07
CA VAL A 247 4.07 12.75 -8.96
C VAL A 247 4.31 12.14 -10.34
N ARG A 248 5.58 11.90 -10.65
CA ARG A 248 6.00 11.20 -11.87
C ARG A 248 6.29 9.75 -11.53
N ILE A 249 5.71 8.86 -12.31
CA ILE A 249 5.98 7.43 -12.26
C ILE A 249 6.64 7.09 -13.59
N THR A 250 7.94 6.82 -13.52
CA THR A 250 8.69 6.27 -14.65
C THR A 250 8.47 4.77 -14.64
N VAL A 251 7.69 4.28 -15.61
CA VAL A 251 7.51 2.85 -15.81
C VAL A 251 8.55 2.43 -16.83
N ASN A 252 9.51 1.64 -16.40
CA ASN A 252 10.41 1.00 -17.35
C ASN A 252 9.59 -0.01 -18.15
N GLU A 253 9.96 -0.21 -19.42
CA GLU A 253 9.63 -1.50 -20.03
C GLU A 253 10.14 -2.54 -19.05
N VAL A 254 9.32 -3.53 -18.74
CA VAL A 254 9.96 -4.83 -18.52
C VAL A 254 10.59 -5.08 -19.87
N GLU A 255 11.88 -4.77 -20.00
CA GLU A 255 12.66 -5.50 -20.97
C GLU A 255 12.34 -6.94 -20.60
N GLN A 256 11.49 -7.60 -21.37
CA GLN A 256 11.67 -9.03 -21.55
C GLN A 256 13.08 -9.10 -22.11
N GLU A 257 14.06 -9.09 -21.21
CA GLU A 257 15.48 -9.18 -21.50
C GLU A 257 15.61 -10.46 -22.28
N VAL A 258 15.70 -10.32 -23.60
CA VAL A 258 16.26 -11.29 -24.53
C VAL A 258 15.91 -12.75 -24.17
N ALA A 259 14.62 -13.07 -24.08
CA ALA A 259 14.14 -14.45 -23.96
C ALA A 259 14.93 -15.35 -23.00
N ASN A 260 15.33 -14.89 -21.81
CA ASN A 260 16.08 -15.71 -20.84
C ASN A 260 17.30 -16.46 -21.44
N ILE A 261 17.83 -16.04 -22.60
CA ILE A 261 18.90 -16.77 -23.31
C ILE A 261 20.18 -16.75 -22.49
N ASP A 262 20.45 -15.61 -21.88
CA ASP A 262 21.59 -15.35 -21.02
C ASP A 262 21.58 -16.16 -19.72
N ARG A 263 20.43 -16.72 -19.34
CA ARG A 263 20.30 -17.57 -18.15
C ARG A 263 20.82 -18.97 -18.37
N TRP A 264 20.84 -19.45 -19.62
CA TRP A 264 21.36 -20.77 -19.95
C TRP A 264 22.89 -20.79 -19.88
N VAL A 265 23.43 -21.82 -19.25
CA VAL A 265 24.87 -22.04 -19.16
C VAL A 265 25.34 -22.64 -20.49
N ILE A 266 25.65 -21.76 -21.45
CA ILE A 266 26.05 -22.17 -22.79
C ILE A 266 27.53 -22.57 -22.82
N ASN A 267 27.82 -23.82 -23.19
CA ASN A 267 29.16 -24.36 -23.42
C ASN A 267 29.15 -25.27 -24.65
N ASN A 268 29.94 -24.90 -25.66
CA ASN A 268 30.02 -25.60 -26.95
C ASN A 268 31.41 -26.17 -27.24
N THR A 269 32.32 -26.14 -26.27
CA THR A 269 33.71 -26.57 -26.46
C THR A 269 34.22 -27.53 -25.42
N ASN A 270 33.84 -27.39 -24.15
CA ASN A 270 34.41 -28.23 -23.11
C ASN A 270 33.66 -29.57 -23.08
N THR A 271 34.44 -30.60 -22.83
CA THR A 271 33.95 -31.96 -22.64
C THR A 271 34.43 -32.46 -21.30
N SER A 272 33.61 -33.25 -20.62
CA SER A 272 33.98 -33.88 -19.37
C SER A 272 35.23 -34.74 -19.53
N ASP A 273 36.16 -34.56 -18.59
CA ASP A 273 37.39 -35.35 -18.51
C ASP A 273 37.15 -36.75 -17.93
N TYR A 274 35.97 -37.00 -17.32
CA TYR A 274 35.65 -38.24 -16.60
C TYR A 274 34.54 -39.06 -17.25
N ILE A 275 33.63 -38.43 -18.01
CA ILE A 275 32.51 -39.13 -18.67
C ILE A 275 32.79 -39.27 -20.16
N THR A 276 32.72 -40.51 -20.65
CA THR A 276 32.81 -40.81 -22.08
C THR A 276 31.61 -41.63 -22.55
N SER A 277 31.12 -41.35 -23.75
CA SER A 277 30.05 -42.10 -24.41
C SER A 277 30.60 -42.74 -25.68
N GLY A 278 30.52 -44.07 -25.77
CA GLY A 278 31.02 -44.82 -26.93
C GLY A 278 32.52 -44.57 -27.23
N GLY A 279 33.32 -44.24 -26.22
CA GLY A 279 34.75 -43.89 -26.35
C GLY A 279 35.03 -42.47 -26.86
N SER A 280 34.03 -41.59 -26.87
CA SER A 280 34.17 -40.16 -27.18
C SER A 280 33.90 -39.32 -25.93
N ALA A 281 34.61 -38.21 -25.76
CA ALA A 281 34.36 -37.27 -24.67
C ALA A 281 32.97 -36.65 -24.81
N VAL A 282 32.29 -36.42 -23.68
CA VAL A 282 30.92 -35.91 -23.62
C VAL A 282 30.95 -34.40 -23.39
N LEU A 283 30.17 -33.62 -24.14
CA LEU A 283 30.08 -32.17 -23.94
C LEU A 283 29.50 -31.82 -22.57
N GLU A 284 29.77 -30.60 -22.11
CA GLU A 284 29.23 -30.07 -20.86
C GLU A 284 28.18 -28.98 -21.11
N ASN A 285 27.17 -28.94 -20.26
CA ASN A 285 26.07 -27.97 -20.23
C ASN A 285 25.28 -27.84 -21.56
N VAL A 286 24.66 -26.68 -21.80
CA VAL A 286 23.82 -26.40 -22.97
C VAL A 286 24.67 -25.95 -24.15
N GLN A 287 24.42 -26.44 -25.37
CA GLN A 287 25.19 -26.02 -26.56
C GLN A 287 24.53 -24.87 -27.31
N VAL A 288 23.19 -24.82 -27.30
CA VAL A 288 22.41 -23.78 -27.98
C VAL A 288 21.26 -23.35 -27.09
N ALA A 289 21.09 -22.04 -26.96
CA ALA A 289 19.89 -21.42 -26.41
C ALA A 289 19.58 -20.20 -27.30
N GLU A 290 18.50 -20.25 -28.07
CA GLU A 290 18.15 -19.22 -29.05
C GLU A 290 16.65 -19.13 -29.30
N LEU A 291 16.19 -17.99 -29.81
CA LEU A 291 14.81 -17.82 -30.23
C LEU A 291 14.57 -18.49 -31.59
N ARG A 292 13.49 -19.28 -31.67
CA ARG A 292 13.00 -19.87 -32.92
C ARG A 292 11.52 -19.59 -33.10
N THR A 293 11.15 -19.14 -34.30
CA THR A 293 9.75 -18.96 -34.67
C THR A 293 9.20 -20.21 -35.35
N GLU A 294 8.18 -20.82 -34.77
CA GLU A 294 7.41 -21.91 -35.38
C GLU A 294 5.94 -21.51 -35.50
N ASN A 295 5.35 -21.65 -36.69
CA ASN A 295 3.94 -21.32 -36.94
C ASN A 295 3.52 -19.88 -36.51
N SER A 296 4.45 -18.92 -36.57
CA SER A 296 4.26 -17.51 -36.13
C SER A 296 4.22 -17.32 -34.61
N VAL A 297 4.59 -18.33 -33.83
CA VAL A 297 4.83 -18.24 -32.39
C VAL A 297 6.34 -18.34 -32.16
N GLU A 298 6.88 -17.48 -31.31
CA GLU A 298 8.28 -17.52 -30.92
C GLU A 298 8.45 -18.44 -29.71
N TYR A 299 9.51 -19.24 -29.74
CA TYR A 299 9.86 -20.19 -28.70
C TYR A 299 11.32 -20.01 -28.34
N MET A 300 11.63 -20.24 -27.08
CA MET A 300 12.98 -20.45 -26.63
C MET A 300 13.39 -21.88 -26.98
N TYR A 301 14.29 -22.04 -27.93
CA TYR A 301 14.85 -23.31 -28.33
C TYR A 301 16.14 -23.59 -27.59
N VAL A 302 16.22 -24.77 -26.99
CA VAL A 302 17.39 -25.21 -26.23
C VAL A 302 17.85 -26.56 -26.74
N GLU A 303 19.13 -26.62 -27.12
CA GLU A 303 19.84 -27.86 -27.42
C GLU A 303 20.84 -28.13 -26.30
N ALA A 304 20.57 -29.17 -25.53
CA ALA A 304 21.48 -29.68 -24.51
C ALA A 304 21.96 -31.05 -24.96
N THR A 305 23.27 -31.19 -25.10
CA THR A 305 24.01 -32.41 -25.40
C THR A 305 25.05 -32.56 -24.31
N GLY A 306 25.10 -33.75 -23.72
CA GLY A 306 26.09 -34.07 -22.69
C GLY A 306 25.60 -34.02 -21.25
N ILE A 307 26.46 -33.55 -20.34
CA ILE A 307 26.30 -33.64 -18.88
C ILE A 307 26.50 -32.27 -18.20
N PRO A 308 26.03 -32.06 -16.96
CA PRO A 308 26.31 -30.82 -16.25
C PRO A 308 27.79 -30.69 -15.84
N ASP A 309 28.33 -29.48 -15.94
CA ASP A 309 29.64 -29.11 -15.39
C ASP A 309 29.50 -28.73 -13.91
N TYR A 310 29.59 -29.75 -13.05
CA TYR A 310 29.62 -29.54 -11.60
C TYR A 310 31.01 -29.71 -11.03
N SER A 311 31.33 -28.84 -10.08
CA SER A 311 32.56 -28.88 -9.29
C SER A 311 32.25 -28.54 -7.85
N VAL A 312 32.65 -29.40 -6.92
CA VAL A 312 32.33 -29.26 -5.49
C VAL A 312 33.60 -29.31 -4.67
N THR A 313 33.83 -28.29 -3.86
CA THR A 313 34.90 -28.37 -2.85
C THR A 313 34.36 -29.02 -1.59
N LEU A 314 34.85 -30.23 -1.28
CA LEU A 314 34.37 -31.02 -0.16
C LEU A 314 34.67 -30.34 1.18
N THR A 315 33.66 -30.23 2.01
CA THR A 315 33.81 -29.91 3.43
C THR A 315 34.15 -31.17 4.24
N GLN A 316 34.47 -31.00 5.53
CA GLN A 316 34.63 -32.14 6.42
C GLN A 316 33.29 -32.88 6.62
N ASP A 317 32.18 -32.13 6.66
CA ASP A 317 30.84 -32.70 6.85
C ASP A 317 30.43 -33.53 5.63
N ASP A 318 30.82 -33.13 4.42
CA ASP A 318 30.60 -33.94 3.20
C ASP A 318 31.35 -35.28 3.29
N VAL A 319 32.63 -35.24 3.65
CA VAL A 319 33.46 -36.45 3.82
C VAL A 319 32.94 -37.35 4.91
N ASP A 320 32.48 -36.78 6.02
CA ASP A 320 31.90 -37.52 7.12
C ASP A 320 30.58 -38.17 6.70
N THR A 321 29.73 -37.43 5.97
CA THR A 321 28.47 -37.93 5.39
C THR A 321 28.71 -39.11 4.45
N LEU A 322 29.67 -38.99 3.52
CA LEU A 322 30.07 -40.08 2.63
C LEU A 322 30.47 -41.34 3.41
N ASN A 323 31.29 -41.17 4.45
CA ASN A 323 31.82 -42.28 5.24
C ASN A 323 30.84 -42.86 6.26
N SER A 324 29.82 -42.10 6.68
CA SER A 324 28.83 -42.52 7.67
C SER A 324 27.64 -43.26 7.07
N ARG A 325 27.58 -43.42 5.75
CA ARG A 325 26.47 -44.10 5.08
C ARG A 325 26.29 -45.54 5.55
N PRO A 326 25.05 -46.06 5.54
CA PRO A 326 24.75 -47.41 6.01
C PRO A 326 25.65 -48.50 5.41
N LYS A 327 26.04 -48.34 4.13
CA LYS A 327 26.83 -49.32 3.38
C LYS A 327 28.20 -48.83 2.94
N ALA A 328 28.72 -47.72 3.46
CA ALA A 328 30.00 -47.12 3.05
C ALA A 328 31.15 -48.16 2.93
N ARG A 329 31.25 -49.13 3.84
CA ARG A 329 32.29 -50.17 3.79
C ARG A 329 32.23 -51.11 2.58
N ALA A 330 31.05 -51.31 2.02
CA ALA A 330 30.82 -52.12 0.81
C ALA A 330 30.78 -51.25 -0.44
N ASP A 331 30.31 -50.01 -0.30
CA ASP A 331 30.14 -49.04 -1.38
C ASP A 331 31.47 -48.44 -1.85
N PHE A 332 32.50 -48.41 -1.00
CA PHE A 332 33.83 -47.91 -1.36
C PHE A 332 34.87 -49.03 -1.42
N LEU A 333 35.74 -49.01 -2.43
CA LEU A 333 36.85 -49.97 -2.55
C LEU A 333 37.77 -49.96 -1.33
N ALA A 334 38.04 -48.78 -0.78
CA ALA A 334 38.86 -48.59 0.41
C ALA A 334 38.05 -48.73 1.71
N GLN A 335 36.77 -49.11 1.64
CA GLN A 335 35.78 -49.14 2.73
C GLN A 335 35.43 -47.75 3.29
N SER A 336 35.89 -46.69 2.63
CA SER A 336 35.67 -45.27 2.90
C SER A 336 35.97 -44.47 1.62
N THR A 337 35.48 -43.23 1.52
CA THR A 337 35.89 -42.33 0.44
C THR A 337 37.40 -42.11 0.47
N THR A 338 37.98 -41.93 -0.72
CA THR A 338 39.37 -41.52 -0.91
C THR A 338 39.54 -40.01 -0.95
N ALA A 339 38.45 -39.28 -1.18
CA ALA A 339 38.43 -37.82 -1.17
C ALA A 339 38.54 -37.29 0.27
N VAL A 340 39.17 -36.12 0.42
CA VAL A 340 39.36 -35.46 1.70
C VAL A 340 38.82 -34.03 1.68
N ALA A 341 38.57 -33.47 2.86
CA ALA A 341 38.09 -32.09 2.99
C ALA A 341 39.08 -31.11 2.35
N GLY A 342 38.57 -30.22 1.51
CA GLY A 342 39.32 -29.26 0.71
C GLY A 342 39.66 -29.75 -0.70
N ASP A 343 39.41 -31.02 -1.04
CA ASP A 343 39.48 -31.49 -2.43
C ASP A 343 38.34 -30.86 -3.23
N THR A 344 38.64 -30.44 -4.45
CA THR A 344 37.63 -30.05 -5.43
C THR A 344 37.36 -31.26 -6.31
N VAL A 345 36.13 -31.78 -6.26
CA VAL A 345 35.66 -32.96 -6.99
C VAL A 345 34.83 -32.49 -8.18
N GLU A 346 35.25 -32.86 -9.38
CA GLU A 346 34.54 -32.58 -10.63
C GLU A 346 33.48 -33.67 -10.93
N PHE A 347 32.50 -33.36 -11.78
CA PHE A 347 31.43 -34.29 -12.13
C PHE A 347 32.00 -35.58 -12.76
N GLY A 348 31.80 -36.68 -12.05
CA GLY A 348 32.29 -38.01 -12.41
C GLY A 348 33.71 -38.34 -11.99
N GLU A 349 34.36 -37.47 -11.23
CA GLU A 349 35.67 -37.75 -10.67
C GLU A 349 35.63 -38.91 -9.65
N ASN A 350 36.75 -39.62 -9.56
CA ASN A 350 36.91 -40.78 -8.70
C ASN A 350 37.13 -40.41 -7.23
N ILE A 351 36.12 -40.66 -6.41
CA ILE A 351 36.21 -40.57 -4.94
C ILE A 351 36.39 -41.94 -4.25
N GLY A 352 36.63 -43.02 -4.99
CA GLY A 352 36.87 -44.37 -4.49
C GLY A 352 35.63 -45.25 -4.34
N TYR A 353 34.51 -44.83 -4.93
CA TYR A 353 33.27 -45.61 -4.99
C TYR A 353 33.45 -46.85 -5.86
N ASP A 354 32.87 -47.98 -5.45
CA ASP A 354 32.85 -49.23 -6.20
C ASP A 354 31.61 -49.28 -7.12
N SER A 355 31.78 -48.88 -8.38
CA SER A 355 30.74 -48.92 -9.42
C SER A 355 30.81 -50.16 -10.32
N SER A 356 31.56 -51.20 -9.91
CA SER A 356 32.04 -52.31 -10.75
C SER A 356 30.98 -53.13 -11.51
N ASP A 357 29.69 -53.03 -11.14
CA ASP A 357 28.60 -53.74 -11.81
C ASP A 357 27.97 -52.97 -13.01
N LEU A 358 28.23 -51.65 -13.17
CA LEU A 358 27.56 -50.81 -14.20
C LEU A 358 28.47 -50.39 -15.38
N ASN A 359 29.77 -50.69 -15.36
CA ASN A 359 30.71 -50.51 -16.48
C ASN A 359 30.61 -49.16 -17.22
N CYS A 360 30.68 -48.05 -16.49
CA CYS A 360 30.98 -46.73 -17.06
C CYS A 360 32.47 -46.73 -17.48
N ASN A 361 32.80 -47.10 -18.72
CA ASN A 361 34.18 -47.37 -19.11
C ASN A 361 35.03 -46.10 -19.29
N ASP A 362 36.00 -45.87 -18.40
CA ASP A 362 37.48 -45.98 -18.61
C ASP A 362 38.28 -45.82 -17.29
N THR A 363 37.61 -45.54 -16.16
CA THR A 363 38.21 -45.50 -14.80
C THR A 363 38.14 -46.82 -14.02
N GLY A 364 37.56 -47.88 -14.59
CA GLY A 364 37.67 -49.23 -14.03
C GLY A 364 36.86 -49.49 -12.77
N GLY A 365 35.67 -48.90 -12.64
CA GLY A 365 34.81 -49.09 -11.47
C GLY A 365 35.12 -48.14 -10.32
N ASP A 366 36.14 -47.29 -10.46
CA ASP A 366 36.56 -46.30 -9.47
C ASP A 366 36.40 -44.92 -10.07
N GLY A 367 35.21 -44.33 -9.96
CA GLY A 367 34.84 -43.15 -10.72
C GLY A 367 33.36 -43.12 -11.01
N TYR A 368 32.62 -42.63 -10.02
CA TYR A 368 31.28 -42.03 -10.00
C TYR A 368 30.57 -42.50 -8.74
N TRP A 369 30.13 -41.53 -7.93
CA TRP A 369 29.42 -41.72 -6.68
C TRP A 369 27.99 -41.18 -6.84
N PRO A 370 26.94 -41.90 -6.40
CA PRO A 370 26.73 -43.34 -6.27
C PRO A 370 25.92 -43.84 -7.51
N PRO A 371 25.54 -45.13 -7.60
CA PRO A 371 24.93 -45.70 -8.76
C PRO A 371 23.46 -45.32 -8.71
N GLY A 372 23.14 -44.23 -9.38
CA GLY A 372 21.85 -44.17 -10.04
C GLY A 372 21.63 -45.44 -10.89
N PRO A 373 20.39 -45.69 -11.33
CA PRO A 373 20.05 -46.86 -12.13
C PRO A 373 20.98 -47.14 -13.34
N ALA A 374 21.65 -46.12 -13.87
CA ALA A 374 22.74 -46.28 -14.84
C ALA A 374 23.80 -45.16 -14.74
N CYS A 375 24.85 -45.28 -15.56
CA CYS A 375 25.83 -44.22 -15.77
C CYS A 375 25.19 -43.03 -16.50
N PRO A 376 25.52 -41.77 -16.13
CA PRO A 376 25.23 -40.63 -16.99
C PRO A 376 25.85 -40.84 -18.37
N THR A 377 25.08 -40.57 -19.42
CA THR A 377 25.57 -40.63 -20.81
C THR A 377 25.13 -39.39 -21.55
N ASP A 378 25.84 -39.08 -22.63
CA ASP A 378 25.48 -37.99 -23.53
C ASP A 378 24.01 -38.11 -24.00
N GLN A 379 23.18 -37.15 -23.61
CA GLN A 379 21.78 -37.06 -24.02
C GLN A 379 21.61 -35.92 -25.02
N GLU A 380 21.23 -36.22 -26.26
CA GLU A 380 20.87 -35.19 -27.23
C GLU A 380 19.41 -34.76 -27.01
N LYS A 381 19.21 -33.59 -26.38
CA LYS A 381 17.89 -33.04 -26.07
C LYS A 381 17.65 -31.75 -26.87
N GLN A 382 16.53 -31.69 -27.57
CA GLN A 382 16.07 -30.53 -28.31
C GLN A 382 14.70 -30.12 -27.78
N ASN A 383 14.62 -28.94 -27.16
CA ASN A 383 13.47 -28.54 -26.38
C ASN A 383 12.98 -27.16 -26.79
N TYR A 384 11.66 -26.99 -26.83
CA TYR A 384 11.00 -25.72 -27.09
C TYR A 384 10.22 -25.31 -25.86
N PHE A 385 10.47 -24.10 -25.39
CA PHE A 385 9.77 -23.48 -24.28
C PHE A 385 9.01 -22.25 -24.79
N PRO A 386 7.74 -22.03 -24.40
CA PRO A 386 7.06 -20.76 -24.63
C PRO A 386 7.88 -19.59 -24.12
N THR A 387 8.04 -18.54 -24.93
CA THR A 387 8.61 -17.27 -24.46
C THR A 387 7.58 -16.42 -23.72
N GLU A 388 6.29 -16.65 -24.03
CA GLU A 388 5.14 -16.01 -23.40
C GLU A 388 4.22 -17.11 -22.84
N PRO A 389 4.58 -17.76 -21.72
CA PRO A 389 3.75 -18.80 -21.11
C PRO A 389 2.35 -18.24 -20.82
N GLN A 390 1.34 -19.07 -21.07
CA GLN A 390 -0.07 -18.74 -20.84
C GLN A 390 -0.65 -19.73 -19.85
N ASP A 391 -1.57 -19.27 -19.00
CA ASP A 391 -2.30 -20.15 -18.08
C ASP A 391 -2.98 -21.30 -18.82
N ALA A 392 -2.86 -22.50 -18.23
CA ALA A 392 -3.48 -23.70 -18.78
C ALA A 392 -5.01 -23.55 -18.83
N ALA A 393 -5.61 -23.80 -19.99
CA ALA A 393 -7.06 -23.73 -20.13
C ALA A 393 -7.80 -24.87 -19.42
N GLU A 394 -7.12 -26.01 -19.25
CA GLU A 394 -7.56 -27.21 -18.54
C GLU A 394 -6.42 -27.72 -17.65
N GLU A 395 -6.74 -28.54 -16.65
CA GLU A 395 -5.72 -29.15 -15.79
C GLU A 395 -4.77 -30.04 -16.60
N CYS A 396 -3.47 -29.77 -16.49
CA CYS A 396 -2.42 -30.47 -17.21
C CYS A 396 -1.46 -31.14 -16.21
N GLU A 397 -1.77 -32.39 -15.86
CA GLU A 397 -0.95 -33.20 -14.98
C GLU A 397 0.40 -33.53 -15.64
N THR A 398 1.45 -33.46 -14.84
CA THR A 398 2.83 -33.74 -15.26
C THR A 398 3.02 -35.22 -15.59
N GLY A 399 3.68 -35.54 -16.71
CA GLY A 399 3.96 -36.92 -17.13
C GLY A 399 5.29 -37.51 -16.60
N LEU A 400 5.43 -38.85 -16.67
CA LEU A 400 6.57 -39.70 -16.20
C LEU A 400 7.94 -39.45 -16.91
N GLY A 401 8.20 -38.24 -17.41
CA GLY A 401 9.45 -37.90 -18.06
C GLY A 401 9.94 -36.52 -17.63
N ALA A 402 10.91 -35.99 -18.36
CA ALA A 402 11.34 -34.62 -18.13
C ALA A 402 10.15 -33.66 -18.32
N VAL A 403 9.94 -32.80 -17.34
CA VAL A 403 8.93 -31.74 -17.28
C VAL A 403 9.56 -30.35 -17.31
N GLY A 404 10.87 -30.28 -17.41
CA GLY A 404 11.62 -29.03 -17.49
C GLY A 404 13.08 -29.33 -17.72
N LEU A 405 13.88 -28.28 -17.87
CA LEU A 405 15.33 -28.34 -17.85
C LEU A 405 15.89 -27.29 -16.90
N MET A 406 16.90 -27.66 -16.13
CA MET A 406 17.77 -26.71 -15.45
C MET A 406 18.61 -25.93 -16.47
N VAL A 407 19.10 -24.76 -16.10
CA VAL A 407 19.86 -23.86 -17.00
C VAL A 407 21.16 -24.46 -17.54
N ASN A 408 21.65 -25.55 -16.94
CA ASN A 408 22.79 -26.32 -17.43
C ASN A 408 22.40 -27.55 -18.28
N GLY A 409 21.13 -27.70 -18.66
CA GLY A 409 20.65 -28.81 -19.51
C GLY A 409 20.27 -30.09 -18.76
N THR A 410 20.45 -30.11 -17.44
CA THR A 410 19.98 -31.23 -16.60
C THR A 410 18.46 -31.31 -16.62
N SER A 411 17.90 -32.52 -16.70
CA SER A 411 16.44 -32.68 -16.72
C SER A 411 15.80 -32.37 -15.37
N ILE A 412 14.64 -31.74 -15.40
CA ILE A 412 13.72 -31.64 -14.27
C ILE A 412 12.68 -32.73 -14.49
N TYR A 413 12.57 -33.66 -13.55
CA TYR A 413 11.57 -34.72 -13.60
C TYR A 413 10.41 -34.41 -12.66
N ASN A 414 9.27 -35.05 -12.92
CA ASN A 414 8.07 -34.81 -12.13
C ASN A 414 8.03 -35.67 -10.88
N TRP A 415 6.97 -35.43 -10.09
CA TRP A 415 6.68 -36.15 -8.87
C TRP A 415 6.68 -37.68 -9.01
N SER A 416 6.22 -38.22 -10.14
CA SER A 416 5.99 -39.65 -10.31
C SER A 416 7.19 -40.45 -10.79
N ASP A 417 8.20 -39.81 -11.38
CA ASP A 417 9.49 -40.45 -11.69
C ASP A 417 10.25 -40.84 -10.42
N GLY A 418 9.93 -40.18 -9.30
CA GLY A 418 10.43 -40.57 -7.98
C GLY A 418 9.69 -41.72 -7.31
N ALA A 419 8.72 -42.35 -7.96
CA ALA A 419 8.06 -43.54 -7.44
C ALA A 419 8.76 -44.80 -7.93
N THR A 420 9.32 -45.57 -7.00
CA THR A 420 9.99 -46.81 -7.39
C THR A 420 8.94 -47.87 -7.79
N TRP A 421 8.83 -48.23 -9.07
CA TRP A 421 7.88 -49.26 -9.52
C TRP A 421 8.38 -50.66 -9.14
N THR A 422 7.81 -51.27 -8.10
CA THR A 422 8.13 -52.65 -7.75
C THR A 422 7.30 -53.61 -8.60
N ASN A 423 7.96 -54.40 -9.43
CA ASN A 423 7.43 -55.66 -9.97
C ASN A 423 7.49 -56.81 -8.95
N ASP A 424 7.71 -56.51 -7.67
CA ASP A 424 7.69 -57.47 -6.59
C ASP A 424 6.25 -57.73 -6.16
N ALA A 425 5.80 -58.97 -6.30
CA ALA A 425 4.48 -59.43 -5.87
C ALA A 425 4.26 -59.38 -4.34
N ASN A 426 5.25 -58.90 -3.56
CA ASN A 426 5.23 -58.78 -2.11
C ASN A 426 5.35 -57.33 -1.60
N VAL A 427 5.43 -56.33 -2.46
CA VAL A 427 5.38 -54.91 -2.08
C VAL A 427 4.03 -54.38 -2.55
N ASP A 428 3.22 -53.90 -1.60
CA ASP A 428 1.87 -53.44 -1.89
C ASP A 428 1.96 -52.23 -2.84
N THR A 429 1.32 -52.33 -4.00
CA THR A 429 1.35 -51.30 -5.06
C THR A 429 0.68 -49.98 -4.67
N GLU A 430 0.22 -49.87 -3.42
CA GLU A 430 -0.59 -48.76 -2.90
C GLU A 430 0.22 -47.71 -2.13
N TRP A 431 1.47 -47.99 -1.71
CA TRP A 431 2.29 -47.04 -0.93
C TRP A 431 3.62 -46.79 -1.62
N GLN A 432 3.67 -45.73 -2.44
CA GLN A 432 4.85 -45.43 -3.26
C GLN A 432 5.84 -44.54 -2.52
N TYR A 433 7.10 -45.00 -2.42
CA TYR A 433 8.19 -44.22 -1.82
C TYR A 433 8.47 -42.96 -2.62
N LEU A 434 8.85 -41.89 -1.92
CA LEU A 434 9.42 -40.71 -2.54
C LEU A 434 10.91 -40.92 -2.78
N ALA A 435 11.33 -40.82 -4.04
CA ALA A 435 12.75 -40.92 -4.40
C ALA A 435 13.63 -39.94 -3.64
N PRO A 436 13.26 -38.66 -3.44
CA PRO A 436 14.05 -37.76 -2.62
C PRO A 436 14.17 -38.16 -1.14
N VAL A 437 13.58 -39.27 -0.69
CA VAL A 437 13.89 -39.82 0.64
C VAL A 437 14.52 -41.19 0.50
N ALA A 438 13.91 -42.06 -0.31
CA ALA A 438 14.32 -43.44 -0.51
C ALA A 438 15.65 -43.61 -1.27
N GLU A 439 16.05 -42.58 -2.03
CA GLU A 439 17.26 -42.57 -2.88
C GLU A 439 18.31 -41.57 -2.38
N SER A 440 18.19 -41.05 -1.14
CA SER A 440 19.21 -40.22 -0.49
C SER A 440 20.60 -40.88 -0.43
N TYR A 441 20.65 -42.22 -0.52
CA TYR A 441 21.89 -42.99 -0.62
C TYR A 441 22.22 -43.47 -2.04
N ASP A 442 21.51 -42.98 -3.05
CA ASP A 442 21.67 -43.31 -4.47
C ASP A 442 21.87 -42.07 -5.35
N VAL A 443 21.95 -40.89 -4.73
CA VAL A 443 22.32 -39.62 -5.37
C VAL A 443 23.74 -39.16 -5.04
N ASP A 444 24.31 -38.41 -5.98
CA ASP A 444 25.65 -37.82 -5.87
C ASP A 444 25.71 -36.64 -4.91
N ILE A 445 26.88 -36.02 -4.78
CA ILE A 445 27.05 -34.86 -3.89
C ILE A 445 26.21 -33.65 -4.31
N CYS A 446 25.83 -33.61 -5.58
CA CYS A 446 24.92 -32.62 -6.12
C CYS A 446 23.47 -33.08 -6.02
N GLY A 447 23.15 -34.16 -5.30
CA GLY A 447 21.76 -34.58 -5.06
C GLY A 447 21.05 -35.10 -6.30
N GLY A 448 21.79 -35.59 -7.31
CA GLY A 448 21.24 -36.17 -8.52
C GLY A 448 21.86 -37.49 -8.94
N HIS A 449 21.27 -38.10 -9.94
CA HIS A 449 21.77 -39.32 -10.58
C HIS A 449 21.19 -39.50 -11.98
N ALA A 450 21.66 -40.51 -12.72
CA ALA A 450 21.14 -40.82 -14.05
C ALA A 450 20.08 -41.93 -14.06
N THR A 451 19.02 -41.74 -14.85
CA THR A 451 18.01 -42.77 -15.15
C THR A 451 18.63 -44.00 -15.82
N THR A 452 17.86 -45.08 -16.01
CA THR A 452 18.31 -46.28 -16.75
C THR A 452 18.74 -46.00 -18.20
N THR A 453 18.33 -44.88 -18.80
CA THR A 453 18.75 -44.44 -20.14
C THR A 453 19.97 -43.52 -20.11
N GLY A 454 20.48 -43.21 -18.92
CA GLY A 454 21.65 -42.36 -18.71
C GLY A 454 21.33 -40.86 -18.65
N ASP A 455 20.07 -40.46 -18.49
CA ASP A 455 19.70 -39.04 -18.33
C ASP A 455 19.85 -38.60 -16.88
N TYR A 456 20.80 -37.69 -16.63
CA TYR A 456 21.06 -37.13 -15.31
C TYR A 456 19.99 -36.11 -14.90
N HIS A 457 19.55 -36.17 -13.65
CA HIS A 457 18.56 -35.29 -13.04
C HIS A 457 18.75 -35.23 -11.52
N HIS A 458 18.19 -34.20 -10.88
CA HIS A 458 18.25 -34.01 -9.43
C HIS A 458 16.98 -34.50 -8.74
N HIS A 459 17.16 -35.14 -7.59
CA HIS A 459 16.07 -35.45 -6.65
C HIS A 459 16.00 -34.45 -5.50
N PHE A 460 17.11 -33.77 -5.19
CA PHE A 460 17.23 -32.88 -4.05
C PHE A 460 17.60 -31.47 -4.49
N TYR A 461 17.35 -30.52 -3.59
CA TYR A 461 18.03 -29.24 -3.69
C TYR A 461 19.54 -29.45 -3.68
N THR A 462 20.20 -28.76 -4.60
CA THR A 462 21.60 -28.94 -4.86
C THR A 462 22.35 -27.63 -4.74
N THR A 463 23.26 -27.59 -3.76
CA THR A 463 24.19 -26.47 -3.61
C THR A 463 25.11 -26.34 -4.82
N CYS A 464 25.32 -27.41 -5.60
CA CYS A 464 26.06 -27.33 -6.86
C CYS A 464 25.36 -26.42 -7.86
N LEU A 465 24.04 -26.57 -8.04
CA LEU A 465 23.29 -25.69 -8.94
C LEU A 465 23.21 -24.28 -8.36
N ALA A 466 22.97 -24.14 -7.06
CA ALA A 466 22.95 -22.84 -6.38
C ALA A 466 24.26 -22.08 -6.60
N ASN A 467 25.41 -22.72 -6.36
CA ASN A 467 26.73 -22.15 -6.60
C ASN A 467 26.96 -21.84 -8.08
N LEU A 468 26.52 -22.72 -8.99
CA LEU A 468 26.65 -22.52 -10.44
C LEU A 468 25.93 -21.27 -10.93
N VAL A 469 24.75 -20.98 -10.38
CA VAL A 469 23.95 -19.80 -10.73
C VAL A 469 24.20 -18.60 -9.80
N GLY A 470 25.11 -18.73 -8.83
CA GLY A 470 25.48 -17.66 -7.90
C GLY A 470 24.40 -17.32 -6.87
N ASP A 471 23.57 -18.28 -6.48
CA ASP A 471 22.55 -18.11 -5.45
C ASP A 471 23.15 -18.25 -4.04
N SER A 472 23.32 -17.12 -3.35
CA SER A 472 23.79 -17.07 -1.95
C SER A 472 22.66 -16.96 -0.93
N GLY A 473 21.40 -16.83 -1.38
CA GLY A 473 20.25 -16.56 -0.52
C GLY A 473 20.15 -15.13 0.03
N ASP A 474 21.00 -14.20 -0.44
CA ASP A 474 20.98 -12.79 -0.02
C ASP A 474 19.92 -11.95 -0.78
N SER A 475 19.14 -12.58 -1.66
CA SER A 475 18.07 -11.97 -2.46
C SER A 475 17.08 -13.04 -2.92
N HIS A 476 16.03 -12.62 -3.65
CA HIS A 476 15.22 -13.57 -4.44
C HIS A 476 16.16 -14.42 -5.30
N SER A 477 15.94 -15.72 -5.31
CA SER A 477 16.77 -16.67 -6.03
C SER A 477 16.85 -16.29 -7.53
N PRO A 478 17.95 -16.62 -8.21
CA PRO A 478 18.02 -16.59 -9.66
C PRO A 478 17.24 -17.76 -10.27
N ILE A 479 17.09 -17.74 -11.59
CA ILE A 479 16.46 -18.82 -12.36
C ILE A 479 17.40 -20.03 -12.38
N TYR A 480 16.92 -21.16 -11.89
CA TYR A 480 17.58 -22.45 -11.90
C TYR A 480 17.22 -23.27 -13.14
N GLY A 481 16.07 -22.99 -13.75
CA GLY A 481 15.60 -23.71 -14.94
C GLY A 481 14.29 -23.17 -15.51
N PHE A 482 13.72 -23.94 -16.42
CA PHE A 482 12.42 -23.67 -17.03
C PHE A 482 11.59 -24.95 -17.07
N ALA A 483 10.33 -24.86 -16.64
CA ALA A 483 9.35 -25.91 -16.86
C ALA A 483 8.93 -25.95 -18.34
N ALA A 484 8.44 -27.10 -18.81
CA ALA A 484 8.08 -27.34 -20.21
C ALA A 484 6.94 -26.44 -20.73
N ASP A 485 6.17 -25.83 -19.82
CA ASP A 485 5.14 -24.81 -20.09
C ASP A 485 5.71 -23.39 -20.22
N GLY A 486 7.02 -23.21 -20.06
CA GLY A 486 7.75 -21.97 -20.29
C GLY A 486 7.90 -21.09 -19.04
N TYR A 487 7.24 -21.42 -17.94
CA TYR A 487 7.41 -20.67 -16.70
C TYR A 487 8.78 -20.94 -16.07
N PRO A 488 9.45 -19.89 -15.54
CA PRO A 488 10.76 -20.03 -14.92
C PRO A 488 10.66 -20.81 -13.61
N VAL A 489 11.72 -21.53 -13.32
CA VAL A 489 11.97 -22.23 -12.07
C VAL A 489 13.06 -21.48 -11.33
N TYR A 490 12.76 -21.00 -10.12
CA TYR A 490 13.70 -20.32 -9.25
C TYR A 490 14.24 -21.26 -8.17
N GLY A 491 15.37 -20.86 -7.59
CA GLY A 491 15.91 -21.45 -6.36
C GLY A 491 14.96 -21.24 -5.16
N PRO A 492 15.42 -21.52 -3.94
CA PRO A 492 14.52 -21.62 -2.79
C PRO A 492 14.22 -20.32 -2.06
N TYR A 493 14.84 -19.20 -2.42
CA TYR A 493 14.71 -17.94 -1.70
C TYR A 493 13.71 -17.01 -2.41
N GLU A 494 12.68 -16.59 -1.69
CA GLU A 494 11.75 -15.53 -2.11
C GLU A 494 12.39 -14.15 -1.90
N SER A 495 13.12 -13.98 -0.80
CA SER A 495 13.81 -12.74 -0.47
C SER A 495 15.06 -13.02 0.38
N ASP A 496 15.77 -11.97 0.82
CA ASP A 496 17.00 -12.08 1.62
C ASP A 496 16.77 -12.95 2.87
N GLY A 497 17.31 -14.17 2.83
CA GLY A 497 17.17 -15.19 3.87
C GLY A 497 15.77 -15.77 4.07
N GLU A 498 14.80 -15.45 3.20
CA GLU A 498 13.42 -15.92 3.29
C GLU A 498 13.16 -17.03 2.26
N LEU A 499 12.86 -18.24 2.74
CA LEU A 499 12.56 -19.38 1.89
C LEU A 499 11.12 -19.33 1.35
N ALA A 500 10.96 -19.72 0.09
CA ALA A 500 9.67 -20.04 -0.49
C ALA A 500 9.01 -21.19 0.29
N VAL A 501 7.77 -20.95 0.72
CA VAL A 501 6.99 -21.84 1.58
C VAL A 501 6.04 -22.66 0.71
N SER A 502 6.24 -23.97 0.67
CA SER A 502 5.36 -24.86 -0.06
C SER A 502 3.92 -24.78 0.45
N GLY A 503 2.96 -24.74 -0.48
CA GLY A 503 1.54 -24.93 -0.18
C GLY A 503 1.18 -26.39 0.15
N TRP A 504 2.07 -27.32 -0.17
CA TRP A 504 1.95 -28.74 0.16
C TRP A 504 2.48 -29.01 1.56
N LYS A 505 1.77 -29.86 2.30
CA LYS A 505 2.14 -30.25 3.66
C LYS A 505 2.12 -31.75 3.81
N THR A 506 3.00 -32.23 4.66
CA THR A 506 3.01 -33.60 5.14
C THR A 506 1.85 -33.83 6.11
N ARG A 507 1.15 -34.95 5.94
CA ARG A 507 0.12 -35.48 6.83
C ARG A 507 0.78 -35.91 8.14
N ASP A 508 0.19 -35.50 9.25
CA ASP A 508 0.59 -35.95 10.58
C ASP A 508 -0.19 -37.23 10.92
N TYR A 509 0.48 -38.36 11.10
CA TYR A 509 -0.17 -39.60 11.55
C TYR A 509 0.00 -39.84 13.06
N GLY A 510 0.77 -39.01 13.76
CA GLY A 510 1.17 -39.17 15.17
C GLY A 510 0.28 -38.48 16.20
N ALA A 511 -0.82 -37.82 15.79
CA ALA A 511 -1.77 -37.19 16.70
C ALA A 511 -3.13 -37.90 16.77
N SER A 512 -3.79 -37.90 17.94
CA SER A 512 -5.10 -38.54 18.17
C SER A 512 -6.25 -37.92 17.36
N GLU A 513 -6.07 -36.67 16.91
CA GLU A 513 -6.89 -35.97 15.92
C GLU A 513 -5.90 -35.20 15.03
N SER A 514 -5.58 -35.75 13.87
CA SER A 514 -4.68 -35.10 12.92
C SER A 514 -5.39 -34.74 11.63
N GLU A 515 -5.03 -33.58 11.08
CA GLU A 515 -5.54 -33.11 9.81
C GLU A 515 -5.12 -34.10 8.71
N GLY A 516 -6.09 -34.84 8.15
CA GLY A 516 -5.83 -35.84 7.10
C GLY A 516 -5.30 -37.20 7.58
N GLY A 517 -5.22 -37.48 8.88
CA GLY A 517 -4.79 -38.81 9.39
C GLY A 517 -5.88 -39.88 9.39
N CYS A 518 -5.52 -41.10 9.79
CA CYS A 518 -6.40 -42.28 9.73
C CYS A 518 -7.24 -42.55 10.98
N ASN A 519 -7.42 -41.55 11.85
CA ASN A 519 -8.15 -41.63 13.12
C ASN A 519 -7.59 -42.63 14.16
N THR A 520 -6.44 -43.25 13.87
CA THR A 520 -5.64 -44.01 14.84
C THR A 520 -4.21 -43.50 14.79
N GLU A 521 -3.67 -43.16 15.96
CA GLU A 521 -2.30 -42.67 16.11
C GLU A 521 -1.28 -43.72 15.62
N GLY A 522 -0.40 -43.30 14.72
CA GLY A 522 0.68 -44.09 14.15
C GLY A 522 0.28 -45.03 13.01
N GLU A 523 -1.00 -45.19 12.70
CA GLU A 523 -1.46 -46.13 11.67
C GLU A 523 -1.60 -45.47 10.29
N ARG A 524 -1.02 -46.10 9.26
CA ARG A 524 -1.22 -45.74 7.84
C ARG A 524 -2.23 -46.66 7.16
N THR A 525 -3.50 -46.54 7.53
CA THR A 525 -4.59 -47.43 7.06
C THR A 525 -5.60 -46.75 6.13
N CYS A 526 -5.27 -45.57 5.59
CA CYS A 526 -6.21 -44.76 4.81
C CYS A 526 -5.54 -43.79 3.81
N PHE A 527 -6.25 -43.50 2.72
CA PHE A 527 -5.91 -42.47 1.73
C PHE A 527 -6.84 -41.26 1.86
N LEU A 528 -6.35 -40.09 1.44
CA LEU A 528 -7.22 -38.92 1.25
C LEU A 528 -8.13 -39.16 0.05
N VAL A 529 -9.42 -38.87 0.19
CA VAL A 529 -10.36 -38.91 -0.97
C VAL A 529 -9.96 -37.89 -2.03
N ASP A 530 -9.35 -36.79 -1.61
CA ASP A 530 -8.83 -35.74 -2.46
C ASP A 530 -7.70 -35.00 -1.73
N GLN A 531 -6.48 -35.09 -2.26
CA GLN A 531 -5.30 -34.41 -1.69
C GLN A 531 -5.37 -32.88 -1.78
N TYR A 532 -6.27 -32.33 -2.60
CA TYR A 532 -6.52 -30.89 -2.69
C TYR A 532 -7.66 -30.45 -1.78
N ASP A 533 -8.49 -31.37 -1.27
CA ASP A 533 -9.64 -31.06 -0.43
C ASP A 533 -9.83 -32.13 0.66
N ILE A 534 -9.06 -31.97 1.74
CA ILE A 534 -9.11 -32.84 2.92
C ILE A 534 -10.50 -32.92 3.58
N SER A 535 -11.41 -31.96 3.29
CA SER A 535 -12.76 -31.98 3.83
C SER A 535 -13.62 -33.12 3.29
N LYS A 536 -13.20 -33.73 2.16
CA LYS A 536 -13.81 -34.94 1.60
C LYS A 536 -13.49 -36.19 2.42
N GLY A 537 -12.56 -36.09 3.39
CA GLY A 537 -12.22 -37.15 4.33
C GLY A 537 -11.26 -38.17 3.75
N VAL A 538 -11.23 -39.35 4.38
CA VAL A 538 -10.34 -40.46 4.05
C VAL A 538 -11.12 -41.72 3.70
N GLU A 539 -10.54 -42.56 2.85
CA GLU A 539 -11.01 -43.91 2.54
C GLU A 539 -10.06 -44.96 3.11
N THR A 540 -10.60 -46.01 3.74
CA THR A 540 -9.81 -47.10 4.32
C THR A 540 -9.20 -47.96 3.22
N THR A 541 -7.92 -48.32 3.36
CA THR A 541 -7.19 -49.18 2.41
C THR A 541 -6.49 -50.36 3.11
N ALA A 542 -5.71 -51.15 2.37
CA ALA A 542 -4.81 -52.13 2.96
C ALA A 542 -3.86 -51.46 3.98
N GLN A 543 -3.44 -52.20 5.01
CA GLN A 543 -2.59 -51.64 6.06
C GLN A 543 -1.19 -51.32 5.49
N GLY A 544 -0.90 -50.04 5.30
CA GLY A 544 0.43 -49.55 4.97
C GLY A 544 1.40 -49.61 6.15
N PRO A 545 2.70 -49.37 5.94
CA PRO A 545 3.67 -49.34 7.03
C PRO A 545 3.34 -48.25 8.05
N ASP A 546 3.11 -48.65 9.29
CA ASP A 546 2.88 -47.75 10.42
C ASP A 546 4.06 -46.76 10.57
N ILE A 547 3.79 -45.60 11.17
CA ILE A 547 4.84 -44.63 11.50
C ILE A 547 5.88 -45.30 12.39
N GLY A 548 7.15 -45.15 12.01
CA GLY A 548 8.26 -45.77 12.73
C GLY A 548 8.58 -47.20 12.29
N ALA A 549 7.81 -47.78 11.37
CA ALA A 549 8.15 -49.08 10.79
C ALA A 549 9.46 -48.98 9.98
N THR A 550 10.26 -50.05 10.02
CA THR A 550 11.42 -50.16 9.12
C THR A 550 10.94 -50.59 7.74
N VAL A 551 11.26 -49.81 6.72
CA VAL A 551 11.00 -50.10 5.31
C VAL A 551 12.31 -50.14 4.56
N THR A 552 12.41 -51.03 3.57
CA THR A 552 13.63 -51.17 2.77
C THR A 552 13.37 -50.58 1.38
N SER A 553 14.17 -49.60 0.98
CA SER A 553 14.12 -48.98 -0.35
C SER A 553 14.56 -49.95 -1.46
N GLN A 554 14.37 -49.60 -2.73
CA GLN A 554 14.87 -50.41 -3.85
C GLN A 554 16.40 -50.54 -3.86
N SER A 555 17.12 -49.52 -3.40
CA SER A 555 18.57 -49.58 -3.16
C SER A 555 18.98 -50.43 -1.95
N ARG A 556 18.00 -51.10 -1.33
CA ARG A 556 18.17 -52.02 -0.20
C ARG A 556 18.70 -51.32 1.04
N ASN A 557 18.42 -50.04 1.20
CA ASN A 557 18.73 -49.29 2.41
C ASN A 557 17.50 -49.30 3.31
N ASP A 558 17.72 -49.48 4.60
CA ASP A 558 16.64 -49.49 5.58
C ASP A 558 16.39 -48.06 6.04
N PHE A 559 15.13 -47.66 5.96
CA PHE A 559 14.62 -46.36 6.40
C PHE A 559 13.56 -46.56 7.48
N ILE A 560 13.35 -45.51 8.26
CA ILE A 560 12.20 -45.42 9.14
C ILE A 560 11.09 -44.72 8.36
N ALA A 561 9.96 -45.40 8.19
CA ALA A 561 8.78 -44.89 7.51
C ALA A 561 8.10 -43.83 8.39
N ASP A 562 8.59 -42.60 8.37
CA ASP A 562 7.96 -41.45 9.02
C ASP A 562 7.11 -40.65 8.03
N SER A 563 6.30 -39.72 8.53
CA SER A 563 5.50 -38.79 7.74
C SER A 563 6.37 -38.12 6.66
N GLY A 564 5.92 -38.19 5.40
CA GLY A 564 6.59 -37.56 4.26
C GLY A 564 7.51 -38.50 3.48
N PHE A 565 7.57 -39.77 3.86
CA PHE A 565 8.31 -40.82 3.16
C PHE A 565 7.57 -41.33 1.92
N PHE A 566 6.24 -41.33 1.95
CA PHE A 566 5.39 -41.81 0.86
C PHE A 566 4.69 -40.67 0.14
N TYR A 567 4.30 -40.90 -1.12
CA TYR A 567 3.53 -39.92 -1.88
C TYR A 567 2.26 -39.49 -1.16
N GLU A 568 1.55 -40.49 -0.64
CA GLU A 568 0.24 -40.33 -0.04
C GLU A 568 0.30 -39.61 1.30
N ASP A 569 1.51 -39.32 1.81
CA ASP A 569 1.71 -38.50 2.99
C ASP A 569 1.53 -37.00 2.71
N TYR A 570 1.26 -36.53 1.48
CA TYR A 570 1.17 -35.08 1.20
C TYR A 570 -0.25 -34.64 0.83
N TYR A 571 -0.61 -33.41 1.22
CA TYR A 571 -1.84 -32.74 0.82
C TYR A 571 -1.59 -31.25 0.55
N TYR A 572 -2.37 -30.66 -0.34
CA TYR A 572 -2.34 -29.22 -0.55
C TYR A 572 -3.17 -28.54 0.54
N ALA A 573 -2.52 -27.75 1.38
CA ALA A 573 -3.14 -27.15 2.56
C ALA A 573 -4.00 -25.90 2.25
N GLN A 574 -4.20 -25.58 0.96
CA GLN A 574 -4.96 -24.41 0.49
C GLN A 574 -4.52 -23.11 1.17
N LEU A 575 -3.20 -22.94 1.34
CA LEU A 575 -2.66 -21.71 1.91
C LEU A 575 -2.99 -20.54 0.96
N PRO A 576 -3.35 -19.36 1.50
CA PRO A 576 -3.51 -18.18 0.66
C PRO A 576 -2.18 -17.84 -0.01
N ALA A 577 -2.22 -17.56 -1.32
CA ALA A 577 -1.05 -17.09 -2.06
C ALA A 577 -0.72 -15.65 -1.65
N THR A 578 0.12 -15.48 -0.63
CA THR A 578 0.60 -14.15 -0.19
C THR A 578 2.08 -14.19 0.17
N GLY A 579 2.93 -13.43 -0.51
CA GLY A 579 4.37 -13.43 -0.24
C GLY A 579 4.98 -14.82 -0.53
N ALA A 580 5.87 -15.33 0.32
CA ALA A 580 6.59 -16.59 0.05
C ALA A 580 5.71 -17.85 -0.08
N GLN A 581 4.38 -17.79 0.10
CA GLN A 581 3.52 -18.97 -0.01
C GLN A 581 3.24 -19.37 -1.46
N LEU A 582 3.54 -20.62 -1.79
CA LEU A 582 3.30 -21.21 -3.09
C LEU A 582 1.91 -21.84 -3.19
N ASP A 583 1.38 -21.88 -4.41
CA ASP A 583 0.13 -22.53 -4.75
C ASP A 583 0.30 -24.05 -4.96
N GLN A 584 -0.78 -24.69 -5.40
CA GLN A 584 -0.86 -26.13 -5.66
C GLN A 584 0.09 -26.65 -6.76
N HIS A 585 0.57 -25.78 -7.65
CA HIS A 585 1.55 -26.13 -8.69
C HIS A 585 2.99 -25.94 -8.20
N ASN A 586 3.18 -25.59 -6.92
CA ASN A 586 4.49 -25.27 -6.35
C ASN A 586 5.12 -24.01 -7.01
N GLY A 587 4.26 -23.06 -7.34
CA GLY A 587 4.63 -21.74 -7.87
C GLY A 587 3.63 -20.66 -7.43
N HIS A 588 3.86 -19.42 -7.84
CA HIS A 588 3.01 -18.28 -7.48
C HIS A 588 3.35 -17.06 -8.34
N ASP A 589 2.45 -16.08 -8.32
CA ASP A 589 2.67 -14.73 -8.83
C ASP A 589 2.51 -13.77 -7.64
N ASN A 590 3.62 -13.18 -7.20
CA ASN A 590 3.68 -12.33 -6.01
C ASN A 590 3.47 -10.84 -6.29
N ASP A 591 3.02 -10.48 -7.49
CA ASP A 591 3.01 -9.10 -7.98
C ASP A 591 4.40 -8.43 -7.89
N ASP A 592 5.45 -9.25 -7.94
CA ASP A 592 6.86 -8.86 -7.81
C ASP A 592 7.50 -8.48 -9.16
N GLY A 593 6.73 -8.57 -10.23
CA GLY A 593 7.13 -8.24 -11.61
C GLY A 593 7.79 -9.39 -12.34
N ARG A 594 7.93 -10.55 -11.72
CA ARG A 594 8.45 -11.77 -12.33
C ARG A 594 7.34 -12.60 -12.99
N GLY A 595 6.09 -12.25 -12.70
CA GLY A 595 4.92 -13.03 -13.09
C GLY A 595 4.88 -14.37 -12.36
N TYR A 596 4.06 -15.28 -12.87
CA TYR A 596 4.00 -16.62 -12.30
C TYR A 596 5.32 -17.37 -12.48
N HIS A 597 5.78 -18.03 -11.43
CA HIS A 597 6.98 -18.86 -11.48
C HIS A 597 6.99 -19.97 -10.43
N TYR A 598 7.77 -21.02 -10.69
CA TYR A 598 7.98 -22.14 -9.77
C TYR A 598 9.17 -21.86 -8.84
N HIS A 599 9.16 -22.48 -7.67
CA HIS A 599 10.28 -22.42 -6.71
C HIS A 599 10.70 -23.82 -6.26
N ILE A 600 11.99 -24.03 -6.04
CA ILE A 600 12.46 -25.18 -5.27
C ILE A 600 12.13 -24.93 -3.81
N THR A 601 11.29 -25.74 -3.15
CA THR A 601 10.89 -25.45 -1.77
C THR A 601 11.75 -26.16 -0.74
N LEU A 602 12.19 -25.41 0.25
CA LEU A 602 12.99 -25.90 1.37
C LEU A 602 12.34 -25.53 2.71
N GLU A 603 12.55 -26.37 3.70
CA GLU A 603 12.27 -26.12 5.10
C GLU A 603 13.54 -26.29 5.93
N LEU A 604 13.64 -25.56 7.03
CA LEU A 604 14.76 -25.66 7.95
C LEU A 604 14.41 -26.64 9.08
N VAL A 605 14.99 -27.83 9.05
CA VAL A 605 14.80 -28.88 10.07
C VAL A 605 16.11 -29.06 10.83
N ASP A 606 16.10 -28.81 12.13
CA ASP A 606 17.28 -28.90 13.01
C ASP A 606 18.52 -28.11 12.52
N GLY A 607 18.32 -27.06 11.71
CA GLY A 607 19.38 -26.23 11.16
C GLY A 607 19.89 -26.69 9.79
N GLU A 608 19.32 -27.75 9.22
CA GLU A 608 19.61 -28.23 7.87
C GLU A 608 18.44 -27.90 6.92
N LEU A 609 18.77 -27.56 5.67
CA LEU A 609 17.79 -27.30 4.63
C LEU A 609 17.33 -28.63 4.03
N THR A 610 16.06 -28.94 4.20
CA THR A 610 15.41 -30.16 3.71
C THR A 610 14.33 -29.79 2.71
N PRO A 611 14.15 -30.53 1.60
CA PRO A 611 13.02 -30.29 0.69
C PRO A 611 11.68 -30.34 1.43
N SER A 612 10.89 -29.26 1.36
CA SER A 612 9.56 -29.19 2.00
C SER A 612 8.50 -29.88 1.15
N PHE A 613 8.62 -29.72 -0.17
CA PHE A 613 7.97 -30.56 -1.15
C PHE A 613 9.05 -31.09 -2.08
N PRO A 614 9.14 -32.42 -2.29
CA PRO A 614 10.30 -33.04 -2.95
C PRO A 614 10.51 -32.68 -4.43
N TYR A 615 9.72 -31.77 -5.02
CA TYR A 615 9.81 -31.46 -6.45
C TYR A 615 9.70 -29.98 -6.73
N THR A 616 10.32 -29.61 -7.84
CA THR A 616 10.41 -28.26 -8.36
C THR A 616 9.11 -27.80 -9.02
N VAL A 617 8.49 -28.68 -9.80
CA VAL A 617 7.19 -28.45 -10.44
C VAL A 617 6.19 -29.35 -9.74
N GLY A 618 5.06 -28.78 -9.30
CA GLY A 618 3.98 -29.52 -8.66
C GLY A 618 3.38 -30.61 -9.57
N PRO A 619 2.38 -31.36 -9.09
CA PRO A 619 1.77 -32.44 -9.88
C PRO A 619 1.14 -31.95 -11.19
N ASN A 620 0.81 -30.67 -11.30
CA ASN A 620 0.20 -30.04 -12.46
C ASN A 620 1.05 -28.87 -12.96
N PHE A 621 1.21 -28.76 -14.28
CA PHE A 621 1.68 -27.52 -14.89
C PHE A 621 0.68 -26.39 -14.64
N LYS A 622 1.20 -25.18 -14.45
CA LYS A 622 0.41 -23.94 -14.44
C LYS A 622 0.03 -23.53 -15.86
N GLY A 623 0.95 -23.69 -16.82
CA GLY A 623 0.79 -23.17 -18.17
C GLY A 623 0.32 -24.18 -19.21
N ASP A 624 -0.21 -23.67 -20.31
CA ASP A 624 -0.54 -24.44 -21.51
C ASP A 624 0.75 -25.04 -22.12
N LEU A 625 0.73 -26.34 -22.39
CA LEU A 625 1.82 -27.03 -23.10
C LEU A 625 1.63 -26.94 -24.62
N PRO A 626 2.57 -26.33 -25.37
CA PRO A 626 2.54 -26.35 -26.82
C PRO A 626 2.74 -27.76 -27.40
N ASP A 627 2.21 -28.03 -28.60
CA ASP A 627 2.37 -29.33 -29.27
C ASP A 627 3.83 -29.73 -29.58
N ASN A 628 4.74 -28.75 -29.66
CA ASN A 628 6.16 -28.94 -29.96
C ASN A 628 7.05 -28.99 -28.71
N THR A 629 6.47 -28.93 -27.50
CA THR A 629 7.22 -29.19 -26.26
C THR A 629 7.52 -30.69 -26.12
N PHE A 630 8.56 -31.00 -25.36
CA PHE A 630 9.03 -32.37 -25.13
C PHE A 630 8.19 -33.10 -24.08
N SER A 631 7.47 -32.37 -23.23
CA SER A 631 6.56 -32.92 -22.23
C SER A 631 5.12 -32.99 -22.77
N ARG A 632 4.25 -33.70 -22.06
CA ARG A 632 2.82 -33.83 -22.40
C ARG A 632 2.00 -33.91 -21.12
N CYS A 633 0.80 -33.36 -21.14
CA CYS A 633 -0.16 -33.61 -20.08
C CYS A 633 -0.41 -35.13 -20.00
N SER A 634 -0.25 -35.73 -18.82
CA SER A 634 -0.69 -37.10 -18.61
C SER A 634 -2.21 -37.12 -18.74
N GLY A 635 -2.71 -37.57 -19.88
CA GLY A 635 -4.13 -37.82 -20.06
C GLY A 635 -4.56 -38.98 -19.18
N ALA A 636 -4.83 -38.73 -17.89
CA ALA A 636 -5.45 -39.60 -16.90
C ALA A 636 -5.40 -41.11 -17.24
N THR A 637 -4.21 -41.73 -17.31
CA THR A 637 -4.03 -43.19 -17.40
C THR A 637 -2.54 -43.58 -17.24
N GLY A 638 -2.10 -43.98 -16.03
CA GLY A 638 -0.75 -44.56 -15.94
C GLY A 638 -0.22 -45.01 -14.57
N GLY A 639 -0.49 -44.28 -13.48
CA GLY A 639 -0.23 -44.73 -12.10
C GLY A 639 -1.54 -45.05 -11.38
N PRO A 640 -1.52 -45.71 -10.21
CA PRO A 640 -2.70 -45.75 -9.36
C PRO A 640 -3.20 -44.31 -9.19
N ARG A 641 -4.51 -44.12 -9.26
CA ARG A 641 -5.11 -42.86 -8.80
C ARG A 641 -4.73 -42.70 -7.31
N PRO A 642 -4.53 -41.47 -6.81
CA PRO A 642 -4.47 -41.26 -5.38
C PRO A 642 -5.67 -41.93 -4.67
#